data_AF-A0AAN7TPS5-F1
#
_entry.id   AF-A0AAN7TPS5-F1
#
_cell.length_a   1.000
_cell.length_b   1.000
_cell.length_c   1.000
_cell.angle_alpha   90.00
_cell.angle_beta   90.00
_cell.angle_gamma   90.00
#
_symmetry.space_group_name_H-M   'P 1'
#
loop_
_entity.id
_entity.type
_entity.pdbx_description
1 polymer ?
#
loop_
_entity_poly.entity_id
_entity_poly.type
_entity_poly.pdbx_seq_one_letter_code
_entity_poly.pdbx_strand_id
1 'polypeptide(L)'
;MSHVLLLVFVLQLAIHLINTFGAHAINELLWTIYTKLPTPQSRDAKDSAVLRSEVVRLQREMGAVSAQDDFAKWARIRREHDKAKDKYEKQSSSLTSFRSTFDKIVSSLRWAGTQGLQFFCNFYFSKQPLFWLPQGWVPYPAEWVLSFPRAPLGSVSINTWAMACASVIALLSEGVRAGWAMQKGRVVEGSNKGEKIRMGPIGASAPVGRKKEVEAAESSKEPGVDNLGWSRMYVFKRDGRKERVQFDKITARVSRLCYGLDPDHVDPAAITMKVISGVYQGVTTIQLDDLVSSTVLSNTSKLPTLTKSQAAETAAYMTTTHPDYAILAARVAVSNLHKQTKKQWSSVVEDLYRYVNPKTRKPAPMISEQTYKTVMAHADELNSAIVYDRDFNYQYFGFKTLERSYLLRIDGKVAERPQHMIMRVAVGIHGDDIEAALETYNLMSNKYFTHASPTLFMAGTPQAQLASCFLVAMKDDSIDGIYDTLKICAMISKNAGGIGLNVHNIRATGSYIGGTNGTSNGLVPMLRVYNNTARYVDQGGNKRPGAFAIYLEPWHADVFSFLDLRKNHGKEEVRARDLFYALWIPDLFMKRVEQNSTWTLMCPNECPGLADIYGDEFEALYEQYEKEGRGRETIRAQKLWYAILEAQTETGNPFMCYKDAANRKSNQKNLGTIRSSNLCTEIMEYSAPDEVAVCNLASVALPTYVDIPNEKYDFAKLHEVVKVVTRNLNKIINLNHYPVIEAQNSNFRHRPVGLGVNGLADAFLALRMPFDSPEARQLNIQIFETIYHAALESSCEIAAELGPYETYQGSPVSKGELQYDMWGVTPTDLWDWEALKAKIEKHGVRNSLLVAPMPTASTSQIMGFNECFEPYTSNIYSRRVLAGEFQVVNPWLLKDLVDRGLWSDNMKNRIIADSGSIQRIPNIPDDLKALYKTVWEISQRHIVQMAADRGAFIDQSQSLNIHMKEPTMGKITSMHFTGWKLGLKTGMYYLRTMAASAPIQFTVDQEKLKVVDTNVAKAMGSKKRGVSGAYQAVASPQPRAAPVPQPMYEAKMIGNGVPKGELTPATTPPPEPERRQKKVLERSSSAVVNPPFPADIDEGESPEVLAMDGKSLATPAGGDLPAPALAGHEDEDVEKKMVQKEDDEKASEGREGDIYADAVLACSIENPESCVMCSG
;
A
#
# COMPACT_ATOMS: atom_id res chain seq x y z
N MET A 1 -66.39 9.06 18.98
CA MET A 1 -65.23 9.65 18.27
C MET A 1 -64.21 10.26 19.24
N SER A 2 -64.61 10.99 20.28
CA SER A 2 -63.73 11.68 21.25
C SER A 2 -62.56 10.85 21.80
N HIS A 3 -62.75 9.57 22.10
CA HIS A 3 -61.70 8.69 22.62
C HIS A 3 -60.55 8.42 21.62
N VAL A 4 -60.82 8.44 20.31
CA VAL A 4 -59.78 8.15 19.29
C VAL A 4 -58.86 9.35 19.10
N LEU A 5 -59.41 10.58 19.14
CA LEU A 5 -58.63 11.82 19.08
C LEU A 5 -57.61 11.90 20.24
N LEU A 6 -58.06 11.57 21.46
CA LEU A 6 -57.21 11.53 22.66
C LEU A 6 -56.15 10.43 22.56
N LEU A 7 -56.52 9.22 22.13
CA LEU A 7 -55.61 8.08 22.00
C LEU A 7 -54.47 8.36 21.02
N VAL A 8 -54.77 8.96 19.87
CA VAL A 8 -53.75 9.35 18.88
C VAL A 8 -52.82 10.43 19.43
N PHE A 9 -53.35 11.43 20.16
CA PHE A 9 -52.54 12.47 20.79
C PHE A 9 -51.59 11.90 21.87
N VAL A 10 -52.10 11.05 22.77
CA VAL A 10 -51.30 10.39 23.83
C VAL A 10 -50.22 9.49 23.23
N LEU A 11 -50.53 8.76 22.14
CA LEU A 11 -49.55 7.93 21.44
C LEU A 11 -48.42 8.76 20.81
N GLN A 12 -48.74 9.89 20.15
CA GLN A 12 -47.72 10.80 19.61
C GLN A 12 -46.87 11.44 20.72
N LEU A 13 -47.48 11.79 21.86
CA LEU A 13 -46.75 12.33 23.01
C LEU A 13 -45.77 11.31 23.59
N ALA A 14 -46.19 10.05 23.74
CA ALA A 14 -45.33 8.96 24.19
C ALA A 14 -44.14 8.72 23.23
N ILE A 15 -44.39 8.75 21.91
CA ILE A 15 -43.35 8.64 20.88
C ILE A 15 -42.35 9.80 20.99
N HIS A 16 -42.83 11.04 21.12
CA HIS A 16 -41.98 12.22 21.24
C HIS A 16 -41.12 12.21 22.51
N LEU A 17 -41.67 11.78 23.65
CA LEU A 17 -40.93 11.62 24.90
C LEU A 17 -39.84 10.55 24.77
N ILE A 18 -40.16 9.36 24.22
CA ILE A 18 -39.19 8.28 24.00
C ILE A 18 -38.05 8.73 23.08
N ASN A 19 -38.36 9.44 22.01
CA ASN A 19 -37.35 9.99 21.10
C ASN A 19 -36.52 11.12 21.74
N THR A 20 -37.10 11.88 22.68
CA THR A 20 -36.42 12.99 23.39
C THR A 20 -35.43 12.49 24.44
N PHE A 21 -35.77 11.46 25.21
CA PHE A 21 -34.83 10.85 26.18
C PHE A 21 -33.77 9.96 25.52
N GLY A 22 -34.04 9.49 24.31
CA GLY A 22 -33.11 8.68 23.52
C GLY A 22 -33.23 7.18 23.82
N ALA A 23 -33.25 6.39 22.74
CA ALA A 23 -33.41 4.94 22.79
C ALA A 23 -32.37 4.22 23.67
N HIS A 24 -31.12 4.72 23.70
CA HIS A 24 -30.04 4.12 24.47
C HIS A 24 -30.18 4.37 25.97
N ALA A 25 -30.46 5.61 26.41
CA ALA A 25 -30.62 5.94 27.82
C ALA A 25 -31.76 5.16 28.50
N ILE A 26 -32.86 4.91 27.77
CA ILE A 26 -33.97 4.07 28.25
C ILE A 26 -33.51 2.61 28.43
N ASN A 27 -32.75 2.06 27.49
CA ASN A 27 -32.21 0.71 27.61
C ASN A 27 -31.22 0.59 28.79
N GLU A 28 -30.30 1.56 28.96
CA GLU A 28 -29.38 1.59 30.11
C GLU A 28 -30.11 1.67 31.45
N LEU A 29 -31.15 2.52 31.54
CA LEU A 29 -31.96 2.65 32.75
C LEU A 29 -32.69 1.34 33.08
N LEU A 30 -33.34 0.72 32.08
CA LEU A 30 -34.03 -0.56 32.25
C LEU A 30 -33.06 -1.69 32.61
N TRP A 31 -31.87 -1.73 32.03
CA TRP A 31 -30.82 -2.68 32.38
C TRP A 31 -30.29 -2.45 33.82
N THR A 32 -30.12 -1.20 34.23
CA THR A 32 -29.71 -0.81 35.60
C THR A 32 -30.77 -1.17 36.64
N ILE A 33 -32.05 -1.07 36.30
CA ILE A 33 -33.15 -1.52 37.16
C ILE A 33 -33.20 -3.05 37.20
N TYR A 34 -33.09 -3.73 36.04
CA TYR A 34 -33.12 -5.19 35.93
C TYR A 34 -32.00 -5.86 36.73
N THR A 35 -30.78 -5.31 36.68
CA THR A 35 -29.62 -5.81 37.44
C THR A 35 -29.69 -5.50 38.95
N LYS A 36 -30.60 -4.62 39.40
CA LYS A 36 -30.90 -4.38 40.82
C LYS A 36 -32.03 -5.25 41.39
N LEU A 37 -32.85 -5.86 40.54
CA LEU A 37 -33.90 -6.80 40.95
C LEU A 37 -33.27 -8.15 41.36
N PRO A 38 -33.89 -8.93 42.27
CA PRO A 38 -33.36 -10.21 42.77
C PRO A 38 -33.52 -11.35 41.75
N THR A 39 -32.89 -11.22 40.58
CA THR A 39 -32.80 -12.24 39.53
C THR A 39 -31.48 -13.03 39.64
N PRO A 40 -31.37 -14.24 39.05
CA PRO A 40 -30.10 -14.96 38.98
C PRO A 40 -28.98 -14.10 38.36
N GLN A 41 -29.29 -13.38 37.28
CA GLN A 41 -28.35 -12.52 36.55
C GLN A 41 -27.90 -11.29 37.37
N SER A 42 -28.65 -10.87 38.40
CA SER A 42 -28.21 -9.83 39.35
C SER A 42 -27.08 -10.34 40.26
N ARG A 43 -27.05 -11.63 40.59
CA ARG A 43 -25.94 -12.23 41.33
C ARG A 43 -24.68 -12.26 40.45
N ASP A 44 -24.80 -12.80 39.23
CA ASP A 44 -23.70 -12.81 38.26
C ASP A 44 -23.12 -11.42 37.97
N ALA A 45 -23.99 -10.39 37.91
CA ALA A 45 -23.56 -8.99 37.72
C ALA A 45 -22.78 -8.43 38.93
N LYS A 46 -23.16 -8.80 40.16
CA LYS A 46 -22.43 -8.43 41.39
C LYS A 46 -21.10 -9.17 41.49
N ASP A 47 -21.10 -10.47 41.23
CA ASP A 47 -19.91 -11.31 41.27
C ASP A 47 -18.88 -10.87 40.22
N SER A 48 -19.33 -10.52 39.00
CA SER A 48 -18.48 -9.92 37.97
C SER A 48 -17.90 -8.56 38.39
N ALA A 49 -18.64 -7.74 39.14
CA ALA A 49 -18.12 -6.47 39.67
C ALA A 49 -17.07 -6.67 40.78
N VAL A 50 -17.23 -7.70 41.62
CA VAL A 50 -16.23 -8.09 42.64
C VAL A 50 -14.98 -8.66 41.98
N LEU A 51 -15.11 -9.56 41.00
CA LEU A 51 -13.96 -10.07 40.24
C LEU A 51 -13.22 -8.94 39.51
N ARG A 52 -13.94 -7.93 39.00
CA ARG A 52 -13.31 -6.76 38.37
C ARG A 52 -12.46 -5.95 39.34
N SER A 53 -12.93 -5.71 40.58
CA SER A 53 -12.12 -5.00 41.57
C SER A 53 -10.95 -5.84 42.06
N GLU A 54 -11.10 -7.17 42.15
CA GLU A 54 -10.01 -8.09 42.48
C GLU A 54 -8.92 -8.15 41.41
N VAL A 55 -9.29 -8.21 40.12
CA VAL A 55 -8.32 -8.13 38.99
C VAL A 55 -7.55 -6.81 39.03
N VAL A 56 -8.23 -5.68 39.27
CA VAL A 56 -7.57 -4.37 39.39
C VAL A 56 -6.65 -4.28 40.62
N ARG A 57 -7.04 -4.88 41.75
CA ARG A 57 -6.19 -4.98 42.95
C ARG A 57 -4.92 -5.79 42.65
N LEU A 58 -5.07 -7.01 42.14
CA LEU A 58 -3.94 -7.90 41.82
C LEU A 58 -3.02 -7.26 40.76
N GLN A 59 -3.56 -6.46 39.83
CA GLN A 59 -2.75 -5.73 38.85
C GLN A 59 -1.95 -4.57 39.47
N ARG A 60 -2.48 -3.90 40.50
CA ARG A 60 -1.72 -2.91 41.28
C ARG A 60 -0.64 -3.58 42.13
N GLU A 61 -0.95 -4.69 42.79
CA GLU A 61 0.02 -5.47 43.58
C GLU A 61 1.15 -6.01 42.70
N MET A 62 0.84 -6.53 41.50
CA MET A 62 1.81 -6.97 40.50
C MET A 62 2.69 -5.82 39.98
N GLY A 63 2.16 -4.59 39.91
CA GLY A 63 2.91 -3.40 39.54
C GLY A 63 3.78 -2.81 40.66
N ALA A 64 3.46 -3.14 41.93
CA ALA A 64 4.21 -2.70 43.10
C ALA A 64 5.37 -3.65 43.49
N VAL A 65 5.38 -4.89 42.97
CA VAL A 65 6.46 -5.86 43.17
C VAL A 65 7.39 -5.84 41.96
N SER A 66 8.67 -5.56 42.19
CA SER A 66 9.71 -5.66 41.15
C SER A 66 9.82 -7.10 40.64
N ALA A 67 9.66 -7.27 39.33
CA ALA A 67 9.79 -8.57 38.67
C ALA A 67 11.24 -9.07 38.62
N GLN A 68 12.23 -8.22 38.92
CA GLN A 68 13.65 -8.55 38.93
C GLN A 68 14.13 -8.95 40.34
N ASP A 69 13.65 -8.25 41.39
CA ASP A 69 14.16 -8.45 42.76
C ASP A 69 13.42 -9.55 43.54
N ASP A 70 12.12 -9.76 43.29
CA ASP A 70 11.27 -10.70 44.04
C ASP A 70 10.40 -11.56 43.09
N PHE A 71 11.07 -12.19 42.12
CA PHE A 71 10.44 -12.93 41.02
C PHE A 71 9.46 -14.02 41.48
N ALA A 72 9.76 -14.73 42.58
CA ALA A 72 8.89 -15.78 43.10
C ALA A 72 7.52 -15.24 43.57
N LYS A 73 7.53 -14.08 44.25
CA LYS A 73 6.31 -13.39 44.70
C LYS A 73 5.55 -12.80 43.50
N TRP A 74 6.26 -12.16 42.58
CA TRP A 74 5.66 -11.62 41.35
C TRP A 74 5.00 -12.72 40.50
N ALA A 75 5.66 -13.85 40.30
CA ALA A 75 5.13 -15.00 39.56
C ALA A 75 3.98 -15.72 40.28
N ARG A 76 3.81 -15.54 41.60
CA ARG A 76 2.60 -15.98 42.32
C ARG A 76 1.43 -15.04 42.05
N ILE A 77 1.63 -13.73 42.26
CA ILE A 77 0.59 -12.70 42.05
C ILE A 77 0.12 -12.70 40.58
N ARG A 78 1.02 -12.86 39.61
CA ARG A 78 0.66 -12.99 38.19
C ARG A 78 -0.24 -14.19 37.91
N ARG A 79 0.05 -15.37 38.49
CA ARG A 79 -0.80 -16.57 38.35
C ARG A 79 -2.16 -16.42 39.04
N GLU A 80 -2.26 -15.60 40.08
CA GLU A 80 -3.53 -15.24 40.72
C GLU A 80 -4.32 -14.24 39.88
N HIS A 81 -3.65 -13.22 39.31
CA HIS A 81 -4.23 -12.25 38.37
C HIS A 81 -4.79 -12.93 37.11
N ASP A 82 -4.00 -13.79 36.45
CA ASP A 82 -4.43 -14.51 35.24
C ASP A 82 -5.66 -15.41 35.52
N LYS A 83 -5.71 -16.07 36.69
CA LYS A 83 -6.88 -16.87 37.12
C LYS A 83 -8.12 -16.01 37.42
N ALA A 84 -7.94 -14.87 38.09
CA ALA A 84 -9.04 -13.94 38.38
C ALA A 84 -9.59 -13.31 37.09
N LYS A 85 -8.70 -13.00 36.15
CA LYS A 85 -9.01 -12.43 34.84
C LYS A 85 -9.77 -13.41 33.95
N ASP A 86 -9.33 -14.66 33.83
CA ASP A 86 -10.06 -15.71 33.07
C ASP A 86 -11.49 -15.93 33.62
N LYS A 87 -11.66 -15.95 34.96
CA LYS A 87 -12.99 -16.01 35.58
C LYS A 87 -13.84 -14.77 35.23
N TYR A 88 -13.26 -13.58 35.31
CA TYR A 88 -13.93 -12.33 34.97
C TYR A 88 -14.37 -12.30 33.50
N GLU A 89 -13.51 -12.68 32.56
CA GLU A 89 -13.80 -12.69 31.12
C GLU A 89 -14.90 -13.71 30.77
N LYS A 90 -14.90 -14.90 31.41
CA LYS A 90 -15.96 -15.91 31.25
C LYS A 90 -17.33 -15.44 31.76
N GLN A 91 -17.38 -14.80 32.94
CA GLN A 91 -18.65 -14.25 33.45
C GLN A 91 -19.10 -13.00 32.66
N SER A 92 -18.17 -12.10 32.31
CA SER A 92 -18.48 -10.86 31.59
C SER A 92 -18.99 -11.10 30.16
N SER A 93 -18.44 -12.08 29.45
CA SER A 93 -18.91 -12.49 28.13
C SER A 93 -20.33 -13.09 28.17
N SER A 94 -20.63 -13.94 29.16
CA SER A 94 -21.99 -14.44 29.42
C SER A 94 -22.98 -13.29 29.67
N LEU A 95 -22.62 -12.36 30.56
CA LEU A 95 -23.46 -11.21 30.92
C LEU A 95 -23.72 -10.27 29.73
N THR A 96 -22.73 -10.12 28.84
CA THR A 96 -22.82 -9.30 27.63
C THR A 96 -23.68 -9.96 26.55
N SER A 97 -23.60 -11.28 26.40
CA SER A 97 -24.52 -12.06 25.54
C SER A 97 -25.97 -11.93 26.00
N PHE A 98 -26.21 -12.04 27.32
CA PHE A 98 -27.52 -11.83 27.90
C PHE A 98 -28.03 -10.40 27.69
N ARG A 99 -27.17 -9.38 27.92
CA ARG A 99 -27.50 -7.97 27.67
C ARG A 99 -27.91 -7.72 26.22
N SER A 100 -27.17 -8.26 25.24
CA SER A 100 -27.55 -8.16 23.82
C SER A 100 -28.94 -8.76 23.54
N THR A 101 -29.30 -9.84 24.23
CA THR A 101 -30.63 -10.47 24.12
C THR A 101 -31.71 -9.62 24.78
N PHE A 102 -31.44 -9.07 25.97
CA PHE A 102 -32.32 -8.12 26.66
C PHE A 102 -32.59 -6.86 25.82
N ASP A 103 -31.54 -6.25 25.27
CA ASP A 103 -31.64 -5.06 24.41
C ASP A 103 -32.48 -5.30 23.16
N LYS A 104 -32.38 -6.50 22.54
CA LYS A 104 -33.23 -6.90 21.40
C LYS A 104 -34.69 -7.03 21.81
N ILE A 105 -34.98 -7.66 22.96
CA ILE A 105 -36.36 -7.82 23.48
C ILE A 105 -36.96 -6.45 23.81
N VAL A 106 -36.26 -5.62 24.58
CA VAL A 106 -36.71 -4.26 24.96
C VAL A 106 -36.93 -3.38 23.72
N SER A 107 -36.01 -3.42 22.75
CA SER A 107 -36.16 -2.65 21.51
C SER A 107 -37.35 -3.14 20.67
N SER A 108 -37.62 -4.44 20.63
CA SER A 108 -38.76 -5.03 19.92
C SER A 108 -40.09 -4.65 20.59
N LEU A 109 -40.18 -4.74 21.91
CA LEU A 109 -41.35 -4.31 22.69
C LEU A 109 -41.60 -2.80 22.55
N ARG A 110 -40.55 -1.98 22.61
CA ARG A 110 -40.65 -0.53 22.38
C ARG A 110 -41.15 -0.21 20.97
N TRP A 111 -40.61 -0.88 19.95
CA TRP A 111 -41.05 -0.69 18.57
C TRP A 111 -42.53 -1.07 18.39
N ALA A 112 -42.95 -2.23 18.94
CA ALA A 112 -44.32 -2.69 18.88
C ALA A 112 -45.29 -1.71 19.59
N GLY A 113 -44.95 -1.25 20.81
CA GLY A 113 -45.77 -0.31 21.57
C GLY A 113 -45.80 1.13 21.03
N THR A 114 -44.87 1.50 20.14
CA THR A 114 -44.79 2.85 19.54
C THR A 114 -45.22 2.82 18.07
N GLN A 115 -44.28 2.47 17.18
CA GLN A 115 -44.48 2.48 15.74
C GLN A 115 -45.46 1.39 15.30
N GLY A 116 -45.39 0.19 15.87
CA GLY A 116 -46.34 -0.89 15.60
C GLY A 116 -47.78 -0.51 15.91
N LEU A 117 -48.02 0.05 17.11
CA LEU A 117 -49.33 0.55 17.52
C LEU A 117 -49.80 1.74 16.68
N GLN A 118 -48.90 2.65 16.29
CA GLN A 118 -49.21 3.76 15.36
C GLN A 118 -49.65 3.23 13.99
N PHE A 119 -48.95 2.25 13.42
CA PHE A 119 -49.36 1.60 12.17
C PHE A 119 -50.70 0.89 12.31
N PHE A 120 -50.95 0.19 13.43
CA PHE A 120 -52.23 -0.47 13.69
C PHE A 120 -53.39 0.53 13.76
N CYS A 121 -53.26 1.62 14.54
CA CYS A 121 -54.28 2.66 14.62
C CYS A 121 -54.54 3.31 13.25
N ASN A 122 -53.49 3.71 12.54
CA ASN A 122 -53.59 4.32 11.21
C ASN A 122 -54.23 3.39 10.18
N PHE A 123 -53.97 2.08 10.25
CA PHE A 123 -54.58 1.09 9.37
C PHE A 123 -56.05 0.84 9.71
N TYR A 124 -56.35 0.53 10.98
CA TYR A 124 -57.69 0.14 11.44
C TYR A 124 -58.72 1.26 11.27
N PHE A 125 -58.34 2.51 11.57
CA PHE A 125 -59.21 3.68 11.43
C PHE A 125 -59.06 4.42 10.09
N SER A 126 -58.27 3.89 9.13
CA SER A 126 -57.96 4.55 7.84
C SER A 126 -59.17 5.01 7.01
N LYS A 127 -60.33 4.35 7.18
CA LYS A 127 -61.58 4.63 6.44
C LYS A 127 -62.59 5.45 7.24
N GLN A 128 -62.34 5.77 8.51
CA GLN A 128 -63.28 6.51 9.36
C GLN A 128 -62.93 8.01 9.37
N PRO A 129 -63.90 8.92 9.16
CA PRO A 129 -63.69 10.35 9.40
C PRO A 129 -63.55 10.60 10.90
N LEU A 130 -62.49 11.31 11.33
CA LEU A 130 -62.34 11.67 12.75
C LEU A 130 -63.28 12.80 13.17
N PHE A 131 -63.46 13.77 12.26
CA PHE A 131 -64.50 14.78 12.29
C PHE A 131 -64.73 15.32 10.88
N TRP A 132 -65.92 15.86 10.65
CA TRP A 132 -66.32 16.49 9.40
C TRP A 132 -66.09 17.99 9.46
N LEU A 133 -65.74 18.59 8.33
CA LEU A 133 -65.57 20.03 8.18
C LEU A 133 -66.89 20.65 7.70
N PRO A 134 -67.24 21.88 8.14
CA PRO A 134 -68.36 22.62 7.56
C PRO A 134 -68.18 22.82 6.05
N GLN A 135 -69.27 22.71 5.30
CA GLN A 135 -69.20 22.72 3.83
C GLN A 135 -68.70 24.07 3.31
N GLY A 136 -67.62 24.07 2.54
CA GLY A 136 -67.02 25.29 1.95
C GLY A 136 -65.97 26.02 2.81
N TRP A 137 -65.57 25.48 3.96
CA TRP A 137 -64.55 26.11 4.84
C TRP A 137 -63.12 26.10 4.28
N VAL A 138 -62.81 25.16 3.38
CA VAL A 138 -61.47 24.96 2.82
C VAL A 138 -61.55 24.68 1.31
N PRO A 139 -60.59 25.14 0.49
CA PRO A 139 -60.58 24.84 -0.95
C PRO A 139 -60.44 23.33 -1.21
N TYR A 140 -61.04 22.85 -2.30
CA TYR A 140 -61.03 21.43 -2.69
C TYR A 140 -59.64 20.72 -2.62
N PRO A 141 -58.50 21.33 -3.03
CA PRO A 141 -57.19 20.72 -2.86
C PRO A 141 -56.81 20.47 -1.39
N ALA A 142 -57.24 21.34 -0.47
CA ALA A 142 -57.03 21.17 0.96
C ALA A 142 -57.96 20.10 1.54
N GLU A 143 -59.23 20.02 1.11
CA GLU A 143 -60.13 18.91 1.49
C GLU A 143 -59.56 17.54 1.10
N TRP A 144 -58.95 17.45 -0.09
CA TRP A 144 -58.27 16.25 -0.55
C TRP A 144 -57.05 15.88 0.30
N VAL A 145 -56.18 16.86 0.63
CA VAL A 145 -55.03 16.63 1.52
C VAL A 145 -55.46 16.22 2.93
N LEU A 146 -56.48 16.87 3.49
CA LEU A 146 -56.96 16.59 4.85
C LEU A 146 -57.58 15.19 4.97
N SER A 147 -58.23 14.68 3.92
CA SER A 147 -58.85 13.35 3.86
C SER A 147 -57.90 12.23 3.40
N PHE A 148 -56.72 12.56 2.86
CA PHE A 148 -55.72 11.59 2.41
C PHE A 148 -55.26 10.65 3.55
N PRO A 149 -55.07 9.33 3.33
CA PRO A 149 -55.16 8.60 2.05
C PRO A 149 -56.51 7.91 1.77
N ARG A 150 -57.42 7.82 2.75
CA ARG A 150 -58.61 6.93 2.68
C ARG A 150 -59.87 7.41 3.42
N ALA A 151 -59.87 8.61 4.02
CA ALA A 151 -61.08 9.18 4.62
C ALA A 151 -61.96 9.83 3.52
N PRO A 152 -63.28 9.99 3.74
CA PRO A 152 -64.15 10.67 2.79
C PRO A 152 -63.80 12.17 2.65
N LEU A 153 -64.01 12.73 1.46
CA LEU A 153 -63.85 14.17 1.17
C LEU A 153 -64.75 15.01 2.09
N GLY A 154 -64.25 16.15 2.56
CA GLY A 154 -64.90 16.97 3.59
C GLY A 154 -64.66 16.51 5.04
N SER A 155 -63.74 15.56 5.27
CA SER A 155 -63.37 15.10 6.61
C SER A 155 -61.85 15.05 6.83
N VAL A 156 -61.42 15.00 8.09
CA VAL A 156 -60.00 14.88 8.46
C VAL A 156 -59.64 13.42 8.75
N SER A 157 -58.54 12.95 8.14
CA SER A 157 -58.02 11.59 8.31
C SER A 157 -57.17 11.43 9.58
N ILE A 158 -57.02 10.19 10.05
CA ILE A 158 -56.18 9.85 11.21
C ILE A 158 -54.69 10.16 11.00
N ASN A 159 -54.18 10.04 9.78
CA ASN A 159 -52.80 10.42 9.46
C ASN A 159 -52.61 11.93 9.56
N THR A 160 -53.55 12.71 9.02
CA THR A 160 -53.53 14.18 9.08
C THR A 160 -53.64 14.67 10.52
N TRP A 161 -54.54 14.10 11.32
CA TRP A 161 -54.65 14.40 12.75
C TRP A 161 -53.37 14.04 13.52
N ALA A 162 -52.80 12.86 13.29
CA ALA A 162 -51.55 12.44 13.93
C ALA A 162 -50.36 13.37 13.60
N MET A 163 -50.25 13.83 12.35
CA MET A 163 -49.25 14.84 11.96
C MET A 163 -49.48 16.17 12.67
N ALA A 164 -50.73 16.65 12.75
CA ALA A 164 -51.06 17.87 13.48
C ALA A 164 -50.70 17.77 14.97
N CYS A 165 -51.04 16.64 15.63
CA CYS A 165 -50.64 16.38 17.01
C CYS A 165 -49.12 16.39 17.17
N ALA A 166 -48.37 15.70 16.31
CA ALA A 166 -46.91 15.65 16.35
C ALA A 166 -46.28 17.04 16.20
N SER A 167 -46.77 17.86 15.25
CA SER A 167 -46.33 19.24 15.08
C SER A 167 -46.61 20.11 16.31
N VAL A 168 -47.80 20.03 16.90
CA VAL A 168 -48.15 20.78 18.13
C VAL A 168 -47.28 20.36 19.32
N ILE A 169 -47.04 19.05 19.49
CA ILE A 169 -46.18 18.53 20.56
C ILE A 169 -44.73 18.98 20.36
N ALA A 170 -44.21 18.99 19.13
CA ALA A 170 -42.89 19.50 18.83
C ALA A 170 -42.77 21.01 19.13
N LEU A 171 -43.75 21.82 18.72
CA LEU A 171 -43.78 23.27 18.96
C LEU A 171 -43.86 23.61 20.46
N LEU A 172 -44.66 22.88 21.23
CA LEU A 172 -44.70 22.99 22.69
C LEU A 172 -43.37 22.54 23.32
N SER A 173 -42.75 21.48 22.82
CA SER A 173 -41.45 20.99 23.30
C SER A 173 -40.33 22.01 23.03
N GLU A 174 -40.35 22.69 21.88
CA GLU A 174 -39.42 23.78 21.56
C GLU A 174 -39.69 25.01 22.44
N GLY A 175 -40.96 25.36 22.68
CA GLY A 175 -41.34 26.44 23.60
C GLY A 175 -40.87 26.19 25.04
N VAL A 176 -41.01 24.97 25.55
CA VAL A 176 -40.49 24.57 26.88
C VAL A 176 -38.96 24.60 26.92
N ARG A 177 -38.27 24.14 25.86
CA ARG A 177 -36.81 24.22 25.76
C ARG A 177 -36.32 25.68 25.71
N ALA A 178 -37.00 26.55 24.96
CA ALA A 178 -36.69 27.97 24.90
C ALA A 178 -36.91 28.67 26.25
N GLY A 179 -38.02 28.36 26.96
CA GLY A 179 -38.25 28.85 28.31
C GLY A 179 -37.18 28.41 29.31
N TRP A 180 -36.77 27.14 29.26
CA TRP A 180 -35.70 26.61 30.12
C TRP A 180 -34.32 27.19 29.77
N ALA A 181 -34.04 27.44 28.50
CA ALA A 181 -32.81 28.10 28.04
C ALA A 181 -32.76 29.57 28.49
N MET A 182 -33.87 30.31 28.42
CA MET A 182 -33.96 31.66 28.98
C MET A 182 -33.76 31.67 30.50
N GLN A 183 -34.33 30.70 31.22
CA GLN A 183 -34.14 30.59 32.68
C GLN A 183 -32.69 30.21 33.07
N LYS A 184 -31.90 29.64 32.15
CA LYS A 184 -30.46 29.35 32.34
C LYS A 184 -29.51 30.33 31.61
N GLY A 185 -30.00 31.44 31.07
CA GLY A 185 -29.17 32.51 30.50
C GLY A 185 -28.33 32.15 29.28
N ARG A 186 -28.64 31.05 28.56
CA ARG A 186 -27.91 30.66 27.34
C ARG A 186 -28.71 31.02 26.08
N VAL A 187 -28.11 31.84 25.21
CA VAL A 187 -28.67 32.20 23.89
C VAL A 187 -28.65 30.98 22.97
N VAL A 188 -29.77 30.71 22.31
CA VAL A 188 -29.91 29.62 21.32
C VAL A 188 -30.00 30.21 19.93
N GLU A 189 -29.08 29.86 19.03
CA GLU A 189 -29.16 30.25 17.62
C GLU A 189 -30.31 29.52 16.91
N GLY A 190 -31.24 30.29 16.32
CA GLY A 190 -32.38 29.75 15.59
C GLY A 190 -32.03 29.30 14.17
N SER A 191 -32.38 28.07 13.82
CA SER A 191 -32.29 27.55 12.45
C SER A 191 -33.37 28.15 11.53
N ASN A 192 -33.15 29.37 11.02
CA ASN A 192 -33.92 29.91 9.90
C ASN A 192 -33.11 30.95 9.09
N LYS A 193 -32.38 30.49 8.07
CA LYS A 193 -31.83 31.36 7.01
C LYS A 193 -32.77 31.37 5.80
N GLY A 194 -33.76 32.26 5.84
CA GLY A 194 -34.61 32.56 4.68
C GLY A 194 -33.91 33.50 3.69
N GLU A 195 -33.76 33.06 2.45
CA GLU A 195 -33.20 33.88 1.37
C GLU A 195 -34.27 34.86 0.83
N LYS A 196 -33.88 36.12 0.55
CA LYS A 196 -34.83 37.17 0.13
C LYS A 196 -35.14 37.07 -1.37
N ILE A 197 -36.34 36.60 -1.72
CA ILE A 197 -36.85 36.67 -3.09
C ILE A 197 -37.47 38.06 -3.34
N ARG A 198 -36.99 38.78 -4.36
CA ARG A 198 -37.62 40.01 -4.87
C ARG A 198 -38.91 39.67 -5.62
N MET A 199 -40.02 40.31 -5.28
CA MET A 199 -41.24 40.27 -6.10
C MET A 199 -41.22 41.34 -7.21
N GLY A 200 -41.69 40.97 -8.40
CA GLY A 200 -42.17 41.90 -9.42
C GLY A 200 -43.71 41.95 -9.41
N PRO A 201 -44.35 43.04 -9.88
CA PRO A 201 -45.80 43.23 -9.73
C PRO A 201 -46.63 42.41 -10.73
N ILE A 202 -47.85 42.08 -10.30
CA ILE A 202 -48.85 41.30 -11.05
C ILE A 202 -49.72 42.24 -11.91
N GLY A 203 -50.01 41.84 -13.16
CA GLY A 203 -50.96 42.50 -14.07
C GLY A 203 -51.85 41.47 -14.77
N ALA A 204 -53.14 41.78 -14.89
CA ALA A 204 -54.20 40.81 -15.21
C ALA A 204 -54.37 40.46 -16.70
N SER A 205 -54.88 39.25 -16.97
CA SER A 205 -56.05 39.02 -17.87
C SER A 205 -56.47 37.53 -17.90
N ALA A 206 -57.73 37.28 -18.26
CA ALA A 206 -58.37 35.98 -18.49
C ALA A 206 -59.23 36.11 -19.78
N PRO A 207 -60.14 35.17 -20.18
CA PRO A 207 -60.33 33.74 -19.85
C PRO A 207 -60.61 32.85 -21.13
N VAL A 208 -61.22 31.66 -20.92
CA VAL A 208 -62.11 30.87 -21.85
C VAL A 208 -61.46 29.80 -22.76
N GLY A 209 -62.07 28.60 -22.89
CA GLY A 209 -61.64 27.65 -23.95
C GLY A 209 -62.30 26.27 -24.26
N ARG A 210 -63.14 25.62 -23.43
CA ARG A 210 -64.11 24.51 -23.76
C ARG A 210 -63.77 23.27 -24.66
N LYS A 211 -64.34 22.11 -24.21
CA LYS A 211 -64.94 20.95 -24.97
C LYS A 211 -64.01 19.84 -25.54
N LYS A 212 -64.22 18.55 -25.18
CA LYS A 212 -65.03 17.43 -25.80
C LYS A 212 -64.32 16.83 -27.05
N GLU A 213 -64.37 15.54 -27.44
CA GLU A 213 -65.08 14.28 -27.06
C GLU A 213 -64.22 13.09 -27.62
N VAL A 214 -64.01 11.94 -26.95
CA VAL A 214 -64.70 10.61 -27.06
C VAL A 214 -64.31 9.71 -28.27
N GLU A 215 -64.22 8.38 -28.02
CA GLU A 215 -64.11 7.21 -28.94
C GLU A 215 -62.80 6.98 -29.76
N ALA A 216 -62.45 5.77 -30.24
CA ALA A 216 -62.60 4.36 -29.78
C ALA A 216 -61.85 3.38 -30.75
N ALA A 217 -61.85 2.07 -30.43
CA ALA A 217 -61.57 0.90 -31.29
C ALA A 217 -60.14 0.28 -31.31
N GLU A 218 -60.10 -1.01 -31.68
CA GLU A 218 -59.10 -2.03 -31.29
C GLU A 218 -58.27 -2.59 -32.48
N SER A 219 -57.18 -3.34 -32.22
CA SER A 219 -57.00 -4.71 -32.77
C SER A 219 -55.70 -5.45 -32.36
N SER A 220 -55.85 -6.79 -32.20
CA SER A 220 -54.88 -7.90 -32.40
C SER A 220 -53.50 -7.97 -31.69
N LYS A 221 -53.52 -8.68 -30.55
CA LYS A 221 -52.62 -9.77 -30.06
C LYS A 221 -51.30 -10.11 -30.80
N GLU A 222 -50.23 -10.27 -30.02
CA GLU A 222 -49.61 -11.59 -29.69
C GLU A 222 -48.88 -11.54 -28.32
N PRO A 223 -48.69 -12.65 -27.58
CA PRO A 223 -48.28 -12.61 -26.16
C PRO A 223 -46.76 -12.69 -25.95
N GLY A 224 -46.10 -11.55 -25.86
CA GLY A 224 -44.70 -11.42 -25.40
C GLY A 224 -44.54 -11.46 -23.88
N VAL A 225 -43.35 -11.87 -23.41
CA VAL A 225 -43.02 -12.07 -21.98
C VAL A 225 -42.81 -10.73 -21.23
N ASP A 226 -43.90 -10.01 -20.97
CA ASP A 226 -43.89 -8.76 -20.20
C ASP A 226 -44.43 -8.96 -18.77
N ASN A 227 -43.60 -9.57 -17.92
CA ASN A 227 -43.84 -9.62 -16.47
C ASN A 227 -42.57 -9.26 -15.69
N LEU A 228 -42.33 -7.96 -15.53
CA LEU A 228 -41.78 -7.30 -14.33
C LEU A 228 -41.86 -5.77 -14.55
N GLY A 229 -41.88 -4.97 -13.47
CA GLY A 229 -42.16 -3.51 -13.50
C GLY A 229 -41.14 -2.57 -14.18
N TRP A 230 -40.26 -3.08 -15.03
CA TRP A 230 -39.13 -2.35 -15.65
C TRP A 230 -39.55 -1.22 -16.60
N SER A 231 -40.77 -1.28 -17.13
CA SER A 231 -41.25 -0.42 -18.23
C SER A 231 -41.25 1.09 -17.94
N ARG A 232 -41.07 1.51 -16.68
CA ARG A 232 -41.11 2.92 -16.21
C ARG A 232 -39.76 3.51 -15.77
N MET A 233 -38.65 2.76 -15.81
CA MET A 233 -37.34 3.27 -15.40
C MET A 233 -36.66 4.13 -16.48
N TYR A 234 -36.06 5.25 -16.06
CA TYR A 234 -35.32 6.17 -16.91
C TYR A 234 -34.00 6.61 -16.27
N VAL A 235 -33.00 6.87 -17.12
CA VAL A 235 -31.71 7.49 -16.78
C VAL A 235 -31.64 8.92 -17.31
N PHE A 236 -30.77 9.75 -16.74
CA PHE A 236 -30.39 11.05 -17.30
C PHE A 236 -29.07 10.94 -18.07
N LYS A 237 -29.08 11.24 -19.36
CA LYS A 237 -27.86 11.38 -20.16
C LYS A 237 -26.97 12.52 -19.65
N ARG A 238 -25.71 12.53 -20.11
CA ARG A 238 -24.71 13.57 -19.78
C ARG A 238 -25.12 14.96 -20.27
N ASP A 239 -26.00 15.03 -21.27
CA ASP A 239 -26.64 16.25 -21.79
C ASP A 239 -27.95 16.62 -21.05
N GLY A 240 -28.27 15.95 -19.94
CA GLY A 240 -29.49 16.15 -19.15
C GLY A 240 -30.76 15.50 -19.74
N ARG A 241 -30.71 14.87 -20.91
CA ARG A 241 -31.90 14.25 -21.53
C ARG A 241 -32.31 12.97 -20.80
N LYS A 242 -33.61 12.78 -20.58
CA LYS A 242 -34.16 11.52 -20.06
C LYS A 242 -34.13 10.46 -21.17
N GLU A 243 -33.63 9.26 -20.86
CA GLU A 243 -33.67 8.10 -21.73
C GLU A 243 -34.14 6.86 -20.95
N ARG A 244 -34.89 5.96 -21.59
CA ARG A 244 -35.39 4.73 -20.96
C ARG A 244 -34.23 3.75 -20.73
N VAL A 245 -34.25 3.03 -19.61
CA VAL A 245 -33.31 1.91 -19.40
C VAL A 245 -33.63 0.81 -20.41
N GLN A 246 -32.64 0.36 -21.16
CA GLN A 246 -32.76 -0.72 -22.15
C GLN A 246 -31.65 -1.73 -21.94
N PHE A 247 -32.01 -3.00 -21.70
CA PHE A 247 -31.07 -4.10 -21.46
C PHE A 247 -30.08 -4.23 -22.62
N ASP A 248 -30.59 -4.36 -23.84
CA ASP A 248 -29.80 -4.59 -25.05
C ASP A 248 -28.81 -3.46 -25.32
N LYS A 249 -29.17 -2.22 -24.97
CA LYS A 249 -28.32 -1.05 -25.18
C LYS A 249 -27.12 -1.01 -24.23
N ILE A 250 -27.29 -1.50 -23.00
CA ILE A 250 -26.19 -1.67 -22.04
C ILE A 250 -25.33 -2.85 -22.48
N THR A 251 -25.94 -3.99 -22.78
CA THR A 251 -25.25 -5.21 -23.25
C THR A 251 -24.43 -4.95 -24.52
N ALA A 252 -24.99 -4.26 -25.52
CA ALA A 252 -24.29 -3.90 -26.75
C ALA A 252 -23.09 -2.97 -26.50
N ARG A 253 -23.14 -2.11 -25.48
CA ARG A 253 -21.99 -1.27 -25.09
C ARG A 253 -20.88 -2.12 -24.46
N VAL A 254 -21.22 -3.02 -23.53
CA VAL A 254 -20.24 -3.92 -22.88
C VAL A 254 -19.62 -4.86 -23.92
N SER A 255 -20.45 -5.44 -24.81
CA SER A 255 -20.02 -6.35 -25.88
C SER A 255 -18.99 -5.70 -26.83
N ARG A 256 -19.17 -4.42 -27.18
CA ARG A 256 -18.18 -3.65 -27.97
C ARG A 256 -16.80 -3.51 -27.31
N LEU A 257 -16.72 -3.67 -25.99
CA LEU A 257 -15.47 -3.63 -25.22
C LEU A 257 -14.87 -5.03 -25.00
N CYS A 258 -15.53 -6.10 -25.45
CA CYS A 258 -15.08 -7.49 -25.31
C CYS A 258 -14.21 -7.98 -26.48
N TYR A 259 -13.68 -7.09 -27.33
CA TYR A 259 -12.85 -7.48 -28.46
C TYR A 259 -11.58 -8.24 -28.01
N GLY A 260 -11.32 -9.41 -28.62
CA GLY A 260 -10.15 -10.23 -28.29
C GLY A 260 -10.14 -10.83 -26.87
N LEU A 261 -11.27 -10.76 -26.15
CA LEU A 261 -11.50 -11.52 -24.91
C LEU A 261 -12.12 -12.88 -25.26
N ASP A 262 -12.00 -13.85 -24.36
CA ASP A 262 -12.59 -15.18 -24.53
C ASP A 262 -14.15 -15.13 -24.51
N PRO A 263 -14.84 -15.45 -25.62
CA PRO A 263 -16.30 -15.43 -25.69
C PRO A 263 -16.98 -16.57 -24.92
N ASP A 264 -16.26 -17.66 -24.62
CA ASP A 264 -16.82 -18.81 -23.89
C ASP A 264 -16.92 -18.51 -22.38
N HIS A 265 -16.06 -17.61 -21.87
CA HIS A 265 -15.97 -17.28 -20.44
C HIS A 265 -16.41 -15.85 -20.08
N VAL A 266 -16.41 -14.91 -21.03
CA VAL A 266 -16.78 -13.49 -20.77
C VAL A 266 -18.17 -13.17 -21.33
N ASP A 267 -19.20 -13.37 -20.51
CA ASP A 267 -20.58 -12.97 -20.85
C ASP A 267 -20.88 -11.48 -20.52
N PRO A 268 -21.19 -10.63 -21.53
CA PRO A 268 -21.65 -9.25 -21.33
C PRO A 268 -23.07 -9.14 -20.75
N ALA A 269 -23.93 -10.15 -20.96
CA ALA A 269 -25.29 -10.18 -20.45
C ALA A 269 -25.31 -10.43 -18.94
N ALA A 270 -24.47 -11.32 -18.41
CA ALA A 270 -24.25 -11.52 -16.97
C ALA A 270 -23.85 -10.23 -16.24
N ILE A 271 -22.93 -9.43 -16.81
CA ILE A 271 -22.61 -8.10 -16.28
C ILE A 271 -23.86 -7.21 -16.30
N THR A 272 -24.56 -7.17 -17.44
CA THR A 272 -25.73 -6.29 -17.62
C THR A 272 -26.88 -6.63 -16.66
N MET A 273 -27.15 -7.92 -16.40
CA MET A 273 -28.10 -8.39 -15.40
C MET A 273 -27.72 -7.91 -13.99
N LYS A 274 -26.44 -8.09 -13.59
CA LYS A 274 -25.95 -7.60 -12.29
C LYS A 274 -26.06 -6.09 -12.16
N VAL A 275 -25.67 -5.33 -13.19
CA VAL A 275 -25.78 -3.86 -13.21
C VAL A 275 -27.24 -3.42 -13.10
N ILE A 276 -28.17 -3.99 -13.87
CA ILE A 276 -29.60 -3.59 -13.83
C ILE A 276 -30.24 -3.87 -12.46
N SER A 277 -29.81 -4.92 -11.76
CA SER A 277 -30.37 -5.28 -10.44
C SER A 277 -30.25 -4.19 -9.37
N GLY A 278 -29.31 -3.23 -9.50
CA GLY A 278 -29.18 -2.08 -8.60
C GLY A 278 -29.46 -0.71 -9.23
N VAL A 279 -30.09 -0.67 -10.41
CA VAL A 279 -30.51 0.59 -11.04
C VAL A 279 -31.76 1.14 -10.36
N TYR A 280 -31.69 2.40 -9.93
CA TYR A 280 -32.85 3.17 -9.45
C TYR A 280 -33.27 4.25 -10.46
N GLN A 281 -34.54 4.67 -10.37
CA GLN A 281 -35.11 5.65 -11.29
C GLN A 281 -34.47 7.04 -11.11
N GLY A 282 -34.06 7.67 -12.21
CA GLY A 282 -33.42 8.99 -12.18
C GLY A 282 -31.90 8.97 -11.98
N VAL A 283 -31.26 7.79 -12.09
CA VAL A 283 -29.79 7.68 -12.14
C VAL A 283 -29.21 8.42 -13.37
N THR A 284 -28.09 9.13 -13.24
CA THR A 284 -27.39 9.70 -14.41
C THR A 284 -26.61 8.63 -15.17
N THR A 285 -26.30 8.82 -16.45
CA THR A 285 -25.48 7.88 -17.25
C THR A 285 -24.01 7.86 -16.84
N ILE A 286 -23.52 8.89 -16.15
CA ILE A 286 -22.25 8.82 -15.41
C ILE A 286 -22.46 7.88 -14.23
N GLN A 287 -23.46 8.14 -13.37
CA GLN A 287 -23.86 7.23 -12.29
C GLN A 287 -24.24 5.82 -12.74
N LEU A 288 -24.61 5.55 -13.99
CA LEU A 288 -24.91 4.21 -14.51
C LEU A 288 -23.64 3.48 -14.93
N ASP A 289 -22.68 4.21 -15.52
CA ASP A 289 -21.30 3.72 -15.64
C ASP A 289 -20.64 3.59 -14.24
N ASP A 290 -21.25 4.23 -13.23
CA ASP A 290 -20.81 4.39 -11.84
C ASP A 290 -21.78 3.80 -10.75
N LEU A 291 -22.60 2.78 -11.07
CA LEU A 291 -23.44 1.98 -10.14
C LEU A 291 -23.33 0.49 -10.55
N VAL A 292 -23.21 -0.51 -9.68
CA VAL A 292 -23.95 -0.86 -8.43
C VAL A 292 -22.97 -1.48 -7.40
N SER A 293 -23.09 -1.39 -6.06
CA SER A 293 -24.21 -1.03 -5.16
C SER A 293 -23.74 -0.35 -3.84
N SER A 294 -24.69 -0.03 -2.95
CA SER A 294 -24.57 -0.18 -1.49
C SER A 294 -25.92 -0.48 -0.83
N THR A 295 -25.94 -1.47 0.08
CA THR A 295 -26.96 -1.59 1.14
C THR A 295 -26.21 -1.54 2.46
N VAL A 296 -26.80 -0.90 3.48
CA VAL A 296 -26.27 -0.62 4.84
C VAL A 296 -25.71 0.81 5.04
N LEU A 297 -26.23 1.45 6.10
CA LEU A 297 -25.94 2.78 6.68
C LEU A 297 -26.43 4.05 5.94
N SER A 298 -27.62 4.49 6.36
CA SER A 298 -28.07 5.88 6.31
C SER A 298 -27.38 6.73 7.38
N ASN A 299 -27.37 8.06 7.17
CA ASN A 299 -27.07 9.13 8.13
C ASN A 299 -25.61 9.31 8.61
N THR A 300 -24.74 9.82 7.74
CA THR A 300 -23.77 10.87 8.12
C THR A 300 -23.62 11.91 7.01
N SER A 301 -23.72 13.19 7.36
CA SER A 301 -23.69 14.33 6.44
C SER A 301 -22.26 14.83 6.18
N LYS A 302 -21.51 14.14 5.31
CA LYS A 302 -20.30 14.69 4.68
C LYS A 302 -20.29 14.39 3.17
N LEU A 303 -19.86 15.39 2.37
CA LEU A 303 -19.92 15.44 0.90
C LEU A 303 -19.37 14.18 0.18
N PRO A 304 -20.07 13.65 -0.84
CA PRO A 304 -19.52 12.71 -1.80
C PRO A 304 -19.12 13.42 -3.11
N THR A 305 -17.84 13.77 -3.27
CA THR A 305 -17.29 14.28 -4.55
C THR A 305 -16.26 13.30 -5.14
N LEU A 306 -16.67 12.04 -5.28
CA LEU A 306 -15.91 11.01 -5.99
C LEU A 306 -16.87 10.21 -6.89
N THR A 307 -16.75 10.39 -8.20
CA THR A 307 -17.40 9.54 -9.22
C THR A 307 -16.76 8.14 -9.21
N LYS A 308 -17.57 7.07 -9.20
CA LYS A 308 -17.16 5.70 -8.85
C LYS A 308 -17.61 4.67 -9.89
N SER A 309 -16.79 4.29 -10.88
CA SER A 309 -17.23 3.36 -11.94
C SER A 309 -17.53 1.92 -11.47
N GLN A 310 -18.71 1.66 -10.90
CA GLN A 310 -19.08 0.39 -10.30
C GLN A 310 -19.49 -0.72 -11.31
N ALA A 311 -19.81 -0.38 -12.57
CA ALA A 311 -19.92 -1.40 -13.62
C ALA A 311 -18.55 -2.06 -13.90
N ALA A 312 -17.46 -1.27 -13.80
CA ALA A 312 -16.10 -1.80 -13.80
C ALA A 312 -15.77 -2.56 -12.51
N GLU A 313 -16.27 -2.15 -11.35
CA GLU A 313 -16.13 -2.93 -10.10
C GLU A 313 -16.82 -4.31 -10.20
N THR A 314 -18.02 -4.38 -10.80
CA THR A 314 -18.74 -5.66 -11.00
C THR A 314 -17.95 -6.61 -11.89
N ALA A 315 -17.39 -6.11 -13.00
CA ALA A 315 -16.47 -6.88 -13.82
C ALA A 315 -15.18 -7.25 -13.04
N ALA A 316 -14.62 -6.35 -12.23
CA ALA A 316 -13.43 -6.63 -11.42
C ALA A 316 -13.68 -7.73 -10.36
N TYR A 317 -14.88 -7.83 -9.77
CA TYR A 317 -15.26 -8.98 -8.92
C TYR A 317 -15.31 -10.30 -9.72
N MET A 318 -15.73 -10.25 -10.99
CA MET A 318 -15.76 -11.40 -11.91
C MET A 318 -14.37 -11.79 -12.44
N THR A 319 -13.29 -11.07 -12.11
CA THR A 319 -11.90 -11.52 -12.34
C THR A 319 -11.63 -12.90 -11.72
N THR A 320 -12.31 -13.23 -10.62
CA THR A 320 -12.18 -14.57 -10.00
C THR A 320 -12.85 -15.69 -10.79
N THR A 321 -13.64 -15.36 -11.81
CA THR A 321 -14.21 -16.32 -12.78
C THR A 321 -13.25 -16.50 -13.97
N HIS A 322 -12.77 -15.40 -14.57
CA HIS A 322 -11.85 -15.41 -15.72
C HIS A 322 -11.00 -14.11 -15.75
N PRO A 323 -9.70 -14.14 -16.10
CA PRO A 323 -8.83 -12.97 -15.99
C PRO A 323 -9.23 -11.84 -16.95
N ASP A 324 -9.84 -12.16 -18.09
CA ASP A 324 -10.30 -11.17 -19.06
C ASP A 324 -11.37 -10.21 -18.50
N TYR A 325 -12.08 -10.60 -17.44
CA TYR A 325 -12.99 -9.68 -16.75
C TYR A 325 -12.26 -8.49 -16.10
N ALA A 326 -10.99 -8.63 -15.70
CA ALA A 326 -10.17 -7.51 -15.23
C ALA A 326 -9.81 -6.53 -16.36
N ILE A 327 -9.65 -7.04 -17.59
CA ILE A 327 -9.42 -6.23 -18.80
C ILE A 327 -10.71 -5.51 -19.17
N LEU A 328 -11.85 -6.21 -19.17
CA LEU A 328 -13.16 -5.63 -19.45
C LEU A 328 -13.51 -4.54 -18.42
N ALA A 329 -13.24 -4.77 -17.14
CA ALA A 329 -13.35 -3.76 -16.08
C ALA A 329 -12.52 -2.51 -16.41
N ALA A 330 -11.26 -2.68 -16.79
CA ALA A 330 -10.40 -1.57 -17.19
C ALA A 330 -10.94 -0.83 -18.40
N ARG A 331 -11.35 -1.54 -19.45
CA ARG A 331 -11.91 -0.97 -20.68
C ARG A 331 -13.19 -0.18 -20.44
N VAL A 332 -14.07 -0.64 -19.54
CA VAL A 332 -15.27 0.10 -19.11
C VAL A 332 -14.86 1.40 -18.41
N ALA A 333 -13.90 1.35 -17.48
CA ALA A 333 -13.43 2.53 -16.75
C ALA A 333 -12.74 3.56 -17.66
N VAL A 334 -11.87 3.11 -18.57
CA VAL A 334 -11.17 3.94 -19.57
C VAL A 334 -12.18 4.55 -20.56
N SER A 335 -13.13 3.77 -21.06
CA SER A 335 -14.22 4.26 -21.93
C SER A 335 -15.08 5.31 -21.24
N ASN A 336 -15.25 5.22 -19.92
CA ASN A 336 -15.92 6.25 -19.13
C ASN A 336 -15.06 7.52 -19.03
N LEU A 337 -13.76 7.40 -18.70
CA LEU A 337 -12.82 8.53 -18.62
C LEU A 337 -12.70 9.29 -19.95
N HIS A 338 -12.51 8.59 -21.08
CA HIS A 338 -12.48 9.19 -22.43
C HIS A 338 -13.72 10.02 -22.75
N LYS A 339 -14.85 9.67 -22.13
CA LYS A 339 -16.16 10.28 -22.34
C LYS A 339 -16.46 11.39 -21.32
N GLN A 340 -15.53 11.64 -20.38
CA GLN A 340 -15.52 12.75 -19.41
C GLN A 340 -14.38 13.76 -19.68
N THR A 341 -13.35 13.37 -20.44
CA THR A 341 -12.15 14.17 -20.76
C THR A 341 -12.16 14.65 -22.21
N LYS A 342 -11.55 15.81 -22.48
CA LYS A 342 -11.30 16.28 -23.85
C LYS A 342 -10.42 15.26 -24.60
N LYS A 343 -10.55 15.20 -25.93
CA LYS A 343 -9.72 14.32 -26.78
C LYS A 343 -8.36 14.97 -27.07
N GLN A 344 -8.34 16.12 -27.74
CA GLN A 344 -7.11 16.83 -28.10
C GLN A 344 -6.31 17.20 -26.84
N TRP A 345 -5.00 16.92 -26.88
CA TRP A 345 -4.10 17.10 -25.75
C TRP A 345 -3.72 18.57 -25.54
N SER A 346 -3.43 19.33 -26.61
CA SER A 346 -3.13 20.76 -26.47
C SER A 346 -4.26 21.53 -25.78
N SER A 347 -5.53 21.18 -26.04
CA SER A 347 -6.69 21.78 -25.34
C SER A 347 -6.79 21.39 -23.85
N VAL A 348 -6.26 20.24 -23.44
CA VAL A 348 -6.14 19.87 -22.01
C VAL A 348 -4.99 20.65 -21.35
N VAL A 349 -3.86 20.79 -22.05
CA VAL A 349 -2.71 21.61 -21.59
C VAL A 349 -3.10 23.08 -21.42
N GLU A 350 -3.92 23.63 -22.34
CA GLU A 350 -4.51 24.97 -22.23
C GLU A 350 -5.38 25.12 -20.97
N ASP A 351 -6.30 24.19 -20.70
CA ASP A 351 -7.15 24.23 -19.50
C ASP A 351 -6.32 24.17 -18.20
N LEU A 352 -5.27 23.34 -18.18
CA LEU A 352 -4.38 23.16 -17.03
C LEU A 352 -3.46 24.37 -16.81
N TYR A 353 -3.04 25.04 -17.88
CA TYR A 353 -2.25 26.28 -17.81
C TYR A 353 -3.10 27.48 -17.40
N ARG A 354 -4.31 27.65 -17.98
CA ARG A 354 -5.24 28.74 -17.62
C ARG A 354 -6.05 28.51 -16.34
N TYR A 355 -5.73 27.47 -15.56
CA TYR A 355 -6.47 27.17 -14.34
C TYR A 355 -6.40 28.33 -13.33
N VAL A 356 -7.57 28.79 -12.91
CA VAL A 356 -7.76 29.80 -11.86
C VAL A 356 -8.41 29.12 -10.68
N ASN A 357 -7.80 29.22 -9.50
CA ASN A 357 -8.33 28.58 -8.30
C ASN A 357 -9.72 29.17 -7.95
N PRO A 358 -10.78 28.36 -7.82
CA PRO A 358 -12.15 28.85 -7.68
C PRO A 358 -12.40 29.60 -6.38
N LYS A 359 -11.60 29.35 -5.34
CA LYS A 359 -11.72 30.00 -4.02
C LYS A 359 -10.92 31.29 -3.94
N THR A 360 -9.68 31.31 -4.43
CA THR A 360 -8.80 32.50 -4.31
C THR A 360 -8.87 33.44 -5.50
N ARG A 361 -9.47 33.00 -6.63
CA ARG A 361 -9.53 33.72 -7.92
C ARG A 361 -8.17 34.12 -8.49
N LYS A 362 -7.08 33.54 -7.99
CA LYS A 362 -5.72 33.73 -8.53
C LYS A 362 -5.42 32.66 -9.59
N PRO A 363 -4.68 33.00 -10.66
CA PRO A 363 -4.08 32.01 -11.55
C PRO A 363 -3.22 31.04 -10.76
N ALA A 364 -3.33 29.75 -11.07
CA ALA A 364 -2.59 28.68 -10.42
C ALA A 364 -2.23 27.60 -11.47
N PRO A 365 -1.43 27.93 -12.49
CA PRO A 365 -1.12 27.02 -13.59
C PRO A 365 -0.58 25.67 -13.07
N MET A 366 -1.05 24.57 -13.66
CA MET A 366 -0.56 23.22 -13.34
C MET A 366 0.55 22.75 -14.31
N ILE A 367 0.74 23.48 -15.41
CA ILE A 367 1.78 23.25 -16.43
C ILE A 367 2.76 24.41 -16.41
N SER A 368 4.05 24.18 -16.64
CA SER A 368 5.04 25.25 -16.74
C SER A 368 4.85 26.08 -18.01
N GLU A 369 5.20 27.37 -17.97
CA GLU A 369 5.08 28.24 -19.14
C GLU A 369 5.93 27.75 -20.32
N GLN A 370 7.11 27.19 -20.06
CA GLN A 370 7.97 26.59 -21.09
C GLN A 370 7.28 25.40 -21.77
N THR A 371 6.78 24.44 -20.99
CA THR A 371 6.06 23.27 -21.53
C THR A 371 4.82 23.69 -22.30
N TYR A 372 4.06 24.67 -21.79
CA TYR A 372 2.91 25.23 -22.49
C TYR A 372 3.29 25.83 -23.86
N LYS A 373 4.36 26.63 -23.93
CA LYS A 373 4.84 27.23 -25.18
C LYS A 373 5.28 26.17 -26.19
N THR A 374 6.10 25.20 -25.78
CA THR A 374 6.53 24.06 -26.63
C THR A 374 5.33 23.29 -27.19
N VAL A 375 4.36 22.94 -26.33
CA VAL A 375 3.15 22.19 -26.75
C VAL A 375 2.29 22.99 -27.73
N MET A 376 2.19 24.31 -27.57
CA MET A 376 1.43 25.15 -28.50
C MET A 376 2.15 25.39 -29.82
N ALA A 377 3.48 25.43 -29.83
CA ALA A 377 4.27 25.53 -31.06
C ALA A 377 4.17 24.24 -31.91
N HIS A 378 4.21 23.07 -31.28
CA HIS A 378 4.20 21.75 -31.94
C HIS A 378 2.84 21.02 -31.81
N ALA A 379 1.74 21.77 -31.69
CA ALA A 379 0.44 21.25 -31.29
C ALA A 379 -0.09 20.15 -32.23
N ASP A 380 0.02 20.31 -33.55
CA ASP A 380 -0.57 19.36 -34.51
C ASP A 380 0.21 18.02 -34.56
N GLU A 381 1.53 18.09 -34.50
CA GLU A 381 2.43 16.93 -34.43
C GLU A 381 2.20 16.14 -33.13
N LEU A 382 2.25 16.81 -31.98
CA LEU A 382 2.07 16.17 -30.67
C LEU A 382 0.64 15.64 -30.47
N ASN A 383 -0.39 16.31 -31.01
CA ASN A 383 -1.77 15.81 -30.96
C ASN A 383 -1.99 14.57 -31.85
N SER A 384 -1.33 14.50 -33.01
CA SER A 384 -1.51 13.41 -33.98
C SER A 384 -0.71 12.16 -33.61
N ALA A 385 0.43 12.30 -32.91
CA ALA A 385 1.21 11.18 -32.41
C ALA A 385 0.53 10.37 -31.28
N ILE A 386 -0.45 10.93 -30.57
CA ILE A 386 -1.07 10.27 -29.42
C ILE A 386 -2.06 9.17 -29.83
N VAL A 387 -1.74 7.93 -29.45
CA VAL A 387 -2.57 6.74 -29.70
C VAL A 387 -3.46 6.44 -28.48
N TYR A 388 -4.67 6.98 -28.46
CA TYR A 388 -5.63 6.80 -27.34
C TYR A 388 -6.02 5.34 -27.06
N ASP A 389 -5.90 4.44 -28.04
CA ASP A 389 -6.22 3.03 -27.82
C ASP A 389 -5.24 2.35 -26.85
N ARG A 390 -4.02 2.88 -26.67
CA ARG A 390 -3.06 2.43 -25.66
C ARG A 390 -3.58 2.60 -24.22
N ASP A 391 -4.58 3.47 -23.98
CA ASP A 391 -5.23 3.55 -22.66
C ASP A 391 -5.98 2.25 -22.28
N PHE A 392 -6.38 1.43 -23.26
CA PHE A 392 -7.05 0.14 -23.00
C PHE A 392 -6.07 -0.99 -22.62
N ASN A 393 -4.75 -0.74 -22.65
CA ASN A 393 -3.72 -1.71 -22.25
C ASN A 393 -3.49 -1.75 -20.73
N TYR A 394 -4.08 -0.84 -19.95
CA TYR A 394 -4.00 -0.87 -18.48
C TYR A 394 -4.96 -1.90 -17.88
N GLN A 395 -4.51 -2.61 -16.84
CA GLN A 395 -5.39 -3.42 -15.99
C GLN A 395 -6.20 -2.50 -15.06
N TYR A 396 -7.35 -2.99 -14.57
CA TYR A 396 -8.29 -2.18 -13.78
C TYR A 396 -7.63 -1.48 -12.58
N PHE A 397 -6.85 -2.21 -11.78
CA PHE A 397 -6.18 -1.63 -10.62
C PHE A 397 -5.04 -0.69 -10.97
N GLY A 398 -4.31 -0.93 -12.06
CA GLY A 398 -3.27 -0.02 -12.54
C GLY A 398 -3.86 1.32 -13.01
N PHE A 399 -4.95 1.25 -13.77
CA PHE A 399 -5.74 2.42 -14.15
C PHE A 399 -6.29 3.17 -12.93
N LYS A 400 -6.82 2.46 -11.91
CA LYS A 400 -7.29 3.11 -10.67
C LYS A 400 -6.18 3.76 -9.85
N THR A 401 -4.96 3.23 -9.87
CA THR A 401 -3.79 3.89 -9.27
C THR A 401 -3.44 5.18 -10.03
N LEU A 402 -3.44 5.17 -11.37
CA LEU A 402 -3.27 6.38 -12.20
C LEU A 402 -4.36 7.43 -11.90
N GLU A 403 -5.63 7.04 -11.99
CA GLU A 403 -6.80 7.91 -11.75
C GLU A 403 -6.77 8.57 -10.37
N ARG A 404 -6.34 7.83 -9.33
CA ARG A 404 -6.27 8.34 -7.95
C ARG A 404 -5.23 9.44 -7.77
N SER A 405 -4.02 9.27 -8.30
CA SER A 405 -2.86 10.06 -7.88
C SER A 405 -2.05 10.74 -9.00
N TYR A 406 -2.07 10.20 -10.24
CA TYR A 406 -1.11 10.59 -11.29
C TYR A 406 -1.70 11.51 -12.36
N LEU A 407 -2.99 11.36 -12.67
CA LEU A 407 -3.67 12.20 -13.68
C LEU A 407 -4.06 13.54 -13.06
N LEU A 408 -3.64 14.66 -13.68
CA LEU A 408 -3.96 16.01 -13.20
C LEU A 408 -5.48 16.27 -13.22
N ARG A 409 -5.94 17.10 -12.27
CA ARG A 409 -7.35 17.31 -11.96
C ARG A 409 -7.72 18.79 -11.89
N ILE A 410 -8.82 19.16 -12.55
CA ILE A 410 -9.44 20.49 -12.48
C ILE A 410 -10.70 20.36 -11.63
N ASP A 411 -10.83 21.18 -10.57
CA ASP A 411 -11.95 21.15 -9.62
C ASP A 411 -12.29 19.75 -9.07
N GLY A 412 -11.26 18.93 -8.85
CA GLY A 412 -11.36 17.55 -8.35
C GLY A 412 -11.70 16.50 -9.41
N LYS A 413 -12.09 16.90 -10.63
CA LYS A 413 -12.35 16.02 -11.79
C LYS A 413 -11.06 15.77 -12.57
N VAL A 414 -10.89 14.56 -13.08
CA VAL A 414 -9.73 14.20 -13.92
C VAL A 414 -9.79 14.95 -15.26
N ALA A 415 -8.71 15.64 -15.60
CA ALA A 415 -8.56 16.36 -16.87
C ALA A 415 -7.71 15.55 -17.87
N GLU A 416 -6.63 14.92 -17.39
CA GLU A 416 -5.72 14.11 -18.22
C GLU A 416 -6.22 12.69 -18.45
N ARG A 417 -5.98 12.16 -19.66
CA ARG A 417 -5.94 10.72 -19.93
C ARG A 417 -4.54 10.16 -19.62
N PRO A 418 -4.36 8.84 -19.45
CA PRO A 418 -3.02 8.27 -19.30
C PRO A 418 -2.06 8.66 -20.44
N GLN A 419 -2.50 8.66 -21.70
CA GLN A 419 -1.66 9.17 -22.80
C GLN A 419 -1.25 10.64 -22.65
N HIS A 420 -2.13 11.50 -22.12
CA HIS A 420 -1.85 12.92 -21.90
C HIS A 420 -0.76 13.12 -20.84
N MET A 421 -0.80 12.33 -19.77
CA MET A 421 0.24 12.30 -18.74
C MET A 421 1.58 11.84 -19.33
N ILE A 422 1.61 10.76 -20.12
CA ILE A 422 2.86 10.27 -20.73
C ILE A 422 3.44 11.31 -21.69
N MET A 423 2.62 11.94 -22.54
CA MET A 423 3.11 12.99 -23.45
C MET A 423 3.59 14.24 -22.68
N ARG A 424 2.92 14.62 -21.58
CA ARG A 424 3.42 15.67 -20.67
C ARG A 424 4.78 15.30 -20.06
N VAL A 425 4.97 14.05 -19.66
CA VAL A 425 6.25 13.58 -19.12
C VAL A 425 7.34 13.64 -20.19
N ALA A 426 7.05 13.17 -21.40
CA ALA A 426 8.00 13.20 -22.52
C ALA A 426 8.40 14.65 -22.89
N VAL A 427 7.44 15.53 -23.21
CA VAL A 427 7.75 16.94 -23.51
C VAL A 427 8.37 17.65 -22.30
N GLY A 428 8.02 17.27 -21.07
CA GLY A 428 8.64 17.77 -19.84
C GLY A 428 10.09 17.34 -19.60
N ILE A 429 10.58 16.29 -20.29
CA ILE A 429 11.98 15.81 -20.24
C ILE A 429 12.79 16.27 -21.46
N HIS A 430 12.15 16.39 -22.62
CA HIS A 430 12.83 16.66 -23.88
C HIS A 430 12.70 18.12 -24.35
N GLY A 431 11.69 18.87 -23.89
CA GLY A 431 11.46 20.24 -24.34
C GLY A 431 11.16 20.28 -25.84
N ASP A 432 11.84 21.17 -26.56
CA ASP A 432 11.67 21.37 -28.00
C ASP A 432 12.32 20.26 -28.87
N ASP A 433 12.98 19.27 -28.25
CA ASP A 433 13.45 18.03 -28.91
C ASP A 433 12.29 17.05 -29.10
N ILE A 434 11.45 17.34 -30.10
CA ILE A 434 10.20 16.61 -30.35
C ILE A 434 10.45 15.16 -30.80
N GLU A 435 11.51 14.89 -31.56
CA GLU A 435 11.82 13.52 -32.02
C GLU A 435 12.05 12.59 -30.81
N ALA A 436 12.92 12.99 -29.88
CA ALA A 436 13.17 12.19 -28.68
C ALA A 436 11.98 12.23 -27.69
N ALA A 437 11.16 13.28 -27.69
CA ALA A 437 9.88 13.27 -26.96
C ALA A 437 8.92 12.21 -27.51
N LEU A 438 8.83 12.07 -28.84
CA LEU A 438 7.99 11.06 -29.49
C LEU A 438 8.53 9.63 -29.33
N GLU A 439 9.86 9.45 -29.33
CA GLU A 439 10.51 8.19 -28.98
C GLU A 439 10.12 7.76 -27.55
N THR A 440 10.38 8.62 -26.56
CA THR A 440 10.04 8.40 -25.15
C THR A 440 8.54 8.17 -24.95
N TYR A 441 7.67 8.94 -25.60
CA TYR A 441 6.23 8.74 -25.56
C TYR A 441 5.84 7.34 -26.07
N ASN A 442 6.39 6.91 -27.21
CA ASN A 442 6.08 5.61 -27.79
C ASN A 442 6.59 4.45 -26.91
N LEU A 443 7.80 4.54 -26.37
CA LEU A 443 8.34 3.50 -25.48
C LEU A 443 7.57 3.38 -24.16
N MET A 444 7.26 4.51 -23.51
CA MET A 444 6.47 4.52 -22.27
C MET A 444 5.02 4.08 -22.48
N SER A 445 4.35 4.53 -23.56
CA SER A 445 2.94 4.18 -23.81
C SER A 445 2.74 2.74 -24.32
N ASN A 446 3.77 2.14 -24.93
CA ASN A 446 3.84 0.69 -25.18
C ASN A 446 4.39 -0.11 -23.98
N LYS A 447 4.60 0.54 -22.83
CA LYS A 447 5.03 -0.06 -21.55
C LYS A 447 6.42 -0.71 -21.50
N TYR A 448 7.35 -0.35 -22.38
CA TYR A 448 8.73 -0.87 -22.33
C TYR A 448 9.46 -0.46 -21.04
N PHE A 449 9.24 0.77 -20.59
CA PHE A 449 9.75 1.26 -19.31
C PHE A 449 8.79 2.28 -18.70
N THR A 450 9.06 2.69 -17.46
CA THR A 450 8.40 3.85 -16.84
C THR A 450 9.38 4.62 -15.95
N HIS A 451 9.29 5.95 -15.96
CA HIS A 451 9.96 6.80 -14.98
C HIS A 451 9.35 6.64 -13.58
N ALA A 452 10.10 7.03 -12.55
CA ALA A 452 9.64 7.00 -11.17
C ALA A 452 8.50 7.99 -10.89
N SER A 453 7.73 7.73 -9.83
CA SER A 453 6.51 8.47 -9.51
C SER A 453 6.67 10.00 -9.46
N PRO A 454 7.73 10.61 -8.88
CA PRO A 454 7.89 12.07 -8.87
C PRO A 454 8.03 12.66 -10.28
N THR A 455 8.77 11.98 -11.17
CA THR A 455 8.84 12.38 -12.58
C THR A 455 7.45 12.33 -13.24
N LEU A 456 6.67 11.27 -13.01
CA LEU A 456 5.30 11.16 -13.56
C LEU A 456 4.36 12.26 -13.00
N PHE A 457 4.51 12.62 -11.73
CA PHE A 457 3.72 13.68 -11.10
C PHE A 457 4.11 15.08 -11.59
N MET A 458 5.41 15.39 -11.68
CA MET A 458 5.90 16.77 -11.75
C MET A 458 6.55 17.17 -13.08
N ALA A 459 6.86 16.24 -13.99
CA ALA A 459 7.37 16.60 -15.32
C ALA A 459 6.35 17.47 -16.07
N GLY A 460 6.86 18.55 -16.67
CA GLY A 460 6.06 19.57 -17.34
C GLY A 460 5.29 20.54 -16.42
N THR A 461 5.44 20.45 -15.09
CA THR A 461 4.75 21.33 -14.12
C THR A 461 5.64 22.51 -13.68
N PRO A 462 5.11 23.59 -13.06
CA PRO A 462 5.90 24.76 -12.67
C PRO A 462 7.01 24.50 -11.64
N GLN A 463 6.92 23.43 -10.85
CA GLN A 463 7.95 23.01 -9.89
C GLN A 463 8.30 21.54 -10.15
N ALA A 464 9.06 21.31 -11.22
CA ALA A 464 9.47 20.00 -11.69
C ALA A 464 10.49 19.33 -10.76
N GLN A 465 10.08 18.90 -9.57
CA GLN A 465 10.88 18.02 -8.71
C GLN A 465 10.70 16.57 -9.21
N LEU A 466 11.73 16.04 -9.87
CA LEU A 466 11.69 14.79 -10.63
C LEU A 466 12.44 13.64 -9.93
N ALA A 467 13.44 13.96 -9.10
CA ALA A 467 14.22 12.99 -8.33
C ALA A 467 13.42 12.32 -7.20
N SER A 468 13.78 11.10 -6.81
CA SER A 468 12.94 10.28 -5.92
C SER A 468 13.38 10.18 -4.47
N CYS A 469 14.68 10.19 -4.23
CA CYS A 469 15.28 10.05 -2.91
C CYS A 469 16.53 10.94 -2.78
N PHE A 470 16.90 11.24 -1.54
CA PHE A 470 18.04 12.07 -1.20
C PHE A 470 18.87 11.37 -0.10
N LEU A 471 20.20 11.53 -0.15
CA LEU A 471 21.12 11.03 0.88
C LEU A 471 21.77 12.23 1.56
N VAL A 472 21.52 12.38 2.85
CA VAL A 472 21.94 13.53 3.65
C VAL A 472 22.99 13.08 4.66
N ALA A 473 24.13 13.77 4.67
CA ALA A 473 25.07 13.71 5.79
C ALA A 473 24.64 14.68 6.88
N MET A 474 24.73 14.25 8.14
CA MET A 474 24.61 15.16 9.27
C MET A 474 25.79 16.15 9.25
N LYS A 475 25.51 17.46 9.09
CA LYS A 475 26.55 18.47 8.81
C LYS A 475 27.67 18.51 9.86
N ASP A 476 27.31 18.46 11.14
CA ASP A 476 28.24 18.60 12.27
C ASP A 476 27.61 18.08 13.59
N ASP A 477 28.44 17.74 14.58
CA ASP A 477 28.06 17.34 15.95
C ASP A 477 27.81 18.56 16.86
N SER A 478 26.97 19.47 16.36
CA SER A 478 26.58 20.72 17.01
C SER A 478 25.08 20.99 16.81
N ILE A 479 24.49 21.83 17.66
CA ILE A 479 23.06 22.19 17.55
C ILE A 479 22.77 22.85 16.19
N ASP A 480 23.65 23.74 15.73
CA ASP A 480 23.50 24.40 14.43
C ASP A 480 23.54 23.38 13.28
N GLY A 481 24.53 22.47 13.27
CA GLY A 481 24.62 21.39 12.29
C GLY A 481 23.41 20.46 12.29
N ILE A 482 22.91 20.08 13.47
CA ILE A 482 21.72 19.23 13.65
C ILE A 482 20.45 19.91 13.13
N TYR A 483 20.24 21.20 13.41
CA TYR A 483 19.05 21.93 13.02
C TYR A 483 19.08 22.38 11.54
N ASP A 484 20.23 22.69 10.97
CA ASP A 484 20.36 22.90 9.52
C ASP A 484 20.11 21.60 8.74
N THR A 485 20.61 20.46 9.24
CA THR A 485 20.30 19.14 8.67
C THR A 485 18.79 18.84 8.75
N LEU A 486 18.13 19.19 9.87
CA LEU A 486 16.68 19.04 10.04
C LEU A 486 15.89 19.92 9.06
N LYS A 487 16.34 21.16 8.84
CA LYS A 487 15.78 22.10 7.86
C LYS A 487 15.91 21.59 6.43
N ILE A 488 17.06 21.03 6.06
CA ILE A 488 17.28 20.34 4.77
C ILE A 488 16.26 19.19 4.63
N CYS A 489 16.13 18.34 5.65
CA CYS A 489 15.18 17.22 5.64
C CYS A 489 13.72 17.69 5.50
N ALA A 490 13.33 18.78 6.17
CA ALA A 490 12.01 19.38 6.03
C ALA A 490 11.75 19.93 4.61
N MET A 491 12.75 20.59 4.00
CA MET A 491 12.65 21.14 2.64
C MET A 491 12.59 20.05 1.56
N ILE A 492 13.29 18.93 1.77
CA ILE A 492 13.20 17.75 0.91
C ILE A 492 11.84 17.06 1.07
N SER A 493 11.39 16.81 2.31
CA SER A 493 10.11 16.14 2.59
C SER A 493 8.92 16.93 2.05
N LYS A 494 8.95 18.27 2.13
CA LYS A 494 7.94 19.17 1.56
C LYS A 494 7.72 18.92 0.06
N ASN A 495 8.79 18.60 -0.66
CA ASN A 495 8.77 18.36 -2.11
C ASN A 495 8.74 16.86 -2.46
N ALA A 496 8.20 16.02 -1.56
CA ALA A 496 7.96 14.59 -1.78
C ALA A 496 9.17 13.66 -1.91
N GLY A 497 10.37 14.12 -1.53
CA GLY A 497 11.58 13.29 -1.46
C GLY A 497 11.60 12.36 -0.24
N GLY A 498 11.97 11.09 -0.44
CA GLY A 498 12.38 10.20 0.65
C GLY A 498 13.84 10.43 1.04
N ILE A 499 14.22 10.19 2.30
CA ILE A 499 15.56 10.54 2.81
C ILE A 499 16.27 9.34 3.41
N GLY A 500 17.55 9.15 3.07
CA GLY A 500 18.52 8.43 3.92
C GLY A 500 19.39 9.44 4.66
N LEU A 501 19.52 9.33 5.99
CA LEU A 501 20.30 10.22 6.84
C LEU A 501 21.29 9.41 7.67
N ASN A 502 22.60 9.64 7.51
CA ASN A 502 23.59 9.13 8.46
C ASN A 502 23.68 10.04 9.69
N VAL A 503 23.84 9.42 10.87
CA VAL A 503 23.98 10.13 12.17
C VAL A 503 25.19 9.65 12.97
N HIS A 504 26.15 8.98 12.31
CA HIS A 504 27.32 8.32 12.93
C HIS A 504 28.23 9.27 13.70
N ASN A 505 28.25 10.55 13.32
CA ASN A 505 29.10 11.60 13.89
C ASN A 505 28.51 12.24 15.16
N ILE A 506 27.22 12.04 15.47
CA ILE A 506 26.59 12.65 16.65
C ILE A 506 27.02 11.96 17.94
N ARG A 507 27.45 12.73 18.95
CA ARG A 507 27.93 12.20 20.22
C ARG A 507 26.86 11.43 21.01
N ALA A 508 27.25 10.28 21.54
CA ALA A 508 26.39 9.37 22.30
C ALA A 508 25.88 9.95 23.65
N THR A 509 24.89 9.30 24.28
CA THR A 509 24.38 9.69 25.60
C THR A 509 25.51 9.75 26.65
N GLY A 510 25.53 10.75 27.52
CA GLY A 510 26.56 10.95 28.55
C GLY A 510 27.85 11.65 28.09
N SER A 511 28.00 11.93 26.78
CA SER A 511 29.20 12.62 26.25
C SER A 511 29.32 14.06 26.74
N TYR A 512 30.54 14.51 27.02
CA TYR A 512 30.79 15.88 27.46
C TYR A 512 30.36 16.92 26.41
N ILE A 513 29.82 18.04 26.87
CA ILE A 513 29.52 19.22 26.04
C ILE A 513 30.36 20.40 26.53
N GLY A 514 31.45 20.68 25.80
CA GLY A 514 32.24 21.88 26.01
C GLY A 514 31.38 23.16 25.88
N GLY A 515 31.64 24.14 26.75
CA GLY A 515 30.90 25.41 26.80
C GLY A 515 29.71 25.41 27.75
N THR A 516 28.85 24.37 27.73
CA THR A 516 27.71 24.28 28.68
C THR A 516 28.04 23.50 29.96
N ASN A 517 29.16 22.77 29.98
CA ASN A 517 29.57 21.87 31.06
C ASN A 517 28.53 20.79 31.40
N GLY A 518 27.66 20.45 30.45
CA GLY A 518 26.66 19.40 30.55
C GLY A 518 27.07 18.10 29.87
N THR A 519 26.17 17.12 29.91
CA THR A 519 26.30 15.84 29.18
C THR A 519 25.23 15.73 28.08
N SER A 520 25.59 15.06 26.99
CA SER A 520 24.68 14.83 25.86
C SER A 520 23.58 13.84 26.23
N ASN A 521 22.36 14.10 25.72
CA ASN A 521 21.27 13.14 25.82
C ASN A 521 21.34 12.04 24.74
N GLY A 522 22.27 12.13 23.78
CA GLY A 522 22.49 11.15 22.72
C GLY A 522 21.49 11.17 21.58
N LEU A 523 21.47 10.11 20.77
CA LEU A 523 20.69 10.02 19.54
C LEU A 523 19.17 10.03 19.77
N VAL A 524 18.68 9.40 20.84
CA VAL A 524 17.23 9.13 21.01
C VAL A 524 16.38 10.41 21.03
N PRO A 525 16.70 11.46 21.81
CA PRO A 525 15.91 12.70 21.79
C PRO A 525 16.04 13.47 20.48
N MET A 526 17.23 13.47 19.85
CA MET A 526 17.43 14.09 18.53
C MET A 526 16.50 13.44 17.49
N LEU A 527 16.49 12.10 17.41
CA LEU A 527 15.68 11.36 16.46
C LEU A 527 14.17 11.52 16.69
N ARG A 528 13.73 11.84 17.92
CA ARG A 528 12.33 12.23 18.17
C ARG A 528 11.94 13.57 17.54
N VAL A 529 12.88 14.52 17.43
CA VAL A 529 12.65 15.76 16.67
C VAL A 529 12.48 15.45 15.19
N TYR A 530 13.37 14.63 14.61
CA TYR A 530 13.26 14.17 13.21
C TYR A 530 11.95 13.40 12.94
N ASN A 531 11.51 12.53 13.87
CA ASN A 531 10.24 11.81 13.79
C ASN A 531 9.05 12.79 13.72
N ASN A 532 9.03 13.79 14.60
CA ASN A 532 7.95 14.78 14.64
C ASN A 532 7.95 15.66 13.38
N THR A 533 9.12 16.00 12.83
CA THR A 533 9.23 16.69 11.54
C THR A 533 8.73 15.83 10.38
N ALA A 534 9.02 14.53 10.35
CA ALA A 534 8.50 13.62 9.31
C ALA A 534 6.96 13.55 9.32
N ARG A 535 6.35 13.56 10.51
CA ARG A 535 4.87 13.63 10.69
C ARG A 535 4.29 14.99 10.32
N TYR A 536 4.98 16.08 10.68
CA TYR A 536 4.51 17.45 10.45
C TYR A 536 4.54 17.82 8.96
N VAL A 537 5.60 17.44 8.25
CA VAL A 537 5.75 17.69 6.81
C VAL A 537 5.09 16.57 5.99
N ASP A 538 3.81 16.33 6.28
CA ASP A 538 2.85 15.59 5.45
C ASP A 538 2.67 16.31 4.10
N GLN A 539 2.76 15.57 3.00
CA GLN A 539 2.78 16.15 1.65
C GLN A 539 1.37 16.47 1.16
N GLY A 540 0.85 17.61 1.61
CA GLY A 540 -0.28 18.30 0.98
C GLY A 540 -1.60 17.53 1.02
N GLY A 541 -1.87 16.80 2.10
CA GLY A 541 -3.09 16.01 2.28
C GLY A 541 -2.84 14.51 2.14
N ASN A 542 -1.75 14.02 2.73
CA ASN A 542 -1.38 12.61 2.85
C ASN A 542 -1.29 11.88 1.49
N LYS A 543 -0.78 12.56 0.45
CA LYS A 543 -0.48 11.92 -0.85
C LYS A 543 0.67 10.91 -0.73
N ARG A 544 1.67 11.24 0.08
CA ARG A 544 2.81 10.41 0.48
C ARG A 544 3.32 11.00 1.82
N PRO A 545 3.43 10.23 2.91
CA PRO A 545 3.94 10.75 4.18
C PRO A 545 5.46 11.00 4.08
N GLY A 546 5.99 11.89 4.94
CA GLY A 546 7.43 12.05 5.12
C GLY A 546 8.06 10.74 5.62
N ALA A 547 9.15 10.31 5.00
CA ALA A 547 9.78 9.01 5.27
C ALA A 547 11.30 9.14 5.25
N PHE A 548 11.93 9.02 6.42
CA PHE A 548 13.37 9.08 6.60
C PHE A 548 13.89 7.74 7.12
N ALA A 549 14.94 7.20 6.50
CA ALA A 549 15.73 6.08 7.02
C ALA A 549 16.98 6.63 7.70
N ILE A 550 17.14 6.32 8.98
CA ILE A 550 18.31 6.70 9.76
C ILE A 550 19.34 5.58 9.69
N TYR A 551 20.57 5.92 9.32
CA TYR A 551 21.70 5.00 9.24
C TYR A 551 22.62 5.20 10.45
N LEU A 552 22.98 4.09 11.12
CA LEU A 552 23.93 4.07 12.22
C LEU A 552 24.96 2.93 12.05
N GLU A 553 26.23 3.19 12.34
CA GLU A 553 27.26 2.13 12.41
C GLU A 553 27.21 1.38 13.76
N PRO A 554 27.40 0.05 13.79
CA PRO A 554 27.17 -0.76 14.99
C PRO A 554 28.19 -0.57 16.13
N TRP A 555 29.25 0.22 15.93
CA TRP A 555 30.18 0.60 17.01
C TRP A 555 29.65 1.78 17.85
N HIS A 556 28.62 2.50 17.40
CA HIS A 556 28.13 3.68 18.12
C HIS A 556 27.49 3.29 19.46
N ALA A 557 27.84 3.99 20.54
CA ALA A 557 27.41 3.60 21.88
C ALA A 557 25.90 3.63 22.14
N ASP A 558 25.12 4.40 21.38
CA ASP A 558 23.65 4.42 21.50
C ASP A 558 22.95 3.30 20.68
N VAL A 559 23.70 2.37 20.06
CA VAL A 559 23.17 1.37 19.11
C VAL A 559 22.04 0.50 19.68
N PHE A 560 22.11 0.07 20.95
CA PHE A 560 21.02 -0.72 21.56
C PHE A 560 19.73 0.09 21.65
N SER A 561 19.82 1.34 22.12
CA SER A 561 18.68 2.26 22.19
C SER A 561 18.10 2.58 20.81
N PHE A 562 18.96 2.66 19.78
CA PHE A 562 18.58 2.86 18.39
C PHE A 562 17.75 1.70 17.82
N LEU A 563 18.14 0.44 18.10
CA LEU A 563 17.40 -0.76 17.68
C LEU A 563 15.97 -0.81 18.27
N ASP A 564 15.80 -0.26 19.46
CA ASP A 564 14.52 -0.24 20.19
C ASP A 564 13.54 0.85 19.72
N LEU A 565 13.99 1.88 18.97
CA LEU A 565 13.18 3.07 18.64
C LEU A 565 11.87 2.76 17.89
N ARG A 566 11.84 1.67 17.10
CA ARG A 566 10.69 1.25 16.30
C ARG A 566 9.81 0.21 16.98
N LYS A 567 10.22 -0.35 18.13
CA LYS A 567 9.44 -1.37 18.85
C LYS A 567 8.09 -0.81 19.29
N ASN A 568 7.05 -1.63 19.22
CA ASN A 568 5.70 -1.20 19.57
C ASN A 568 5.55 -0.99 21.09
N HIS A 569 6.17 -1.87 21.89
CA HIS A 569 6.22 -1.79 23.35
C HIS A 569 7.33 -0.84 23.85
N GLY A 570 7.27 -0.49 25.14
CA GLY A 570 8.20 0.45 25.80
C GLY A 570 7.61 1.86 26.00
N LYS A 571 8.39 2.75 26.64
CA LYS A 571 7.99 4.14 26.93
C LYS A 571 8.01 4.99 25.66
N GLU A 572 6.98 5.81 25.44
CA GLU A 572 6.88 6.67 24.24
C GLU A 572 8.01 7.71 24.12
N GLU A 573 8.59 8.11 25.25
CA GLU A 573 9.72 9.05 25.32
C GLU A 573 11.00 8.56 24.64
N VAL A 574 11.11 7.25 24.39
CA VAL A 574 12.26 6.59 23.75
C VAL A 574 11.83 5.81 22.49
N ARG A 575 10.83 6.34 21.78
CA ARG A 575 10.30 5.76 20.53
C ARG A 575 10.17 6.82 19.43
N ALA A 576 10.35 6.38 18.19
CA ALA A 576 10.28 7.18 16.97
C ALA A 576 9.84 6.30 15.79
N ARG A 577 8.60 5.80 15.87
CA ARG A 577 8.08 4.73 14.98
C ARG A 577 7.75 5.19 13.55
N ASP A 578 7.70 6.50 13.30
CA ASP A 578 7.48 7.07 11.97
C ASP A 578 8.78 7.10 11.14
N LEU A 579 9.95 6.92 11.79
CA LEU A 579 11.25 6.76 11.15
C LEU A 579 11.56 5.29 10.82
N PHE A 580 12.33 5.08 9.76
CA PHE A 580 12.94 3.79 9.42
C PHE A 580 14.39 3.73 9.92
N TYR A 581 14.89 2.52 10.14
CA TYR A 581 16.21 2.30 10.74
C TYR A 581 17.02 1.33 9.89
N ALA A 582 18.30 1.65 9.73
CA ALA A 582 19.27 0.90 8.95
C ALA A 582 20.62 0.85 9.69
N LEU A 583 21.31 -0.28 9.57
CA LEU A 583 22.68 -0.42 10.03
C LEU A 583 23.65 -0.30 8.85
N TRP A 584 24.72 0.43 9.07
CA TRP A 584 25.84 0.60 8.14
C TRP A 584 27.02 -0.21 8.70
N ILE A 585 27.18 -1.45 8.24
CA ILE A 585 27.93 -2.49 8.96
C ILE A 585 29.34 -2.65 8.37
N PRO A 586 30.42 -2.42 9.14
CA PRO A 586 31.77 -2.79 8.73
C PRO A 586 31.97 -4.31 8.82
N ASP A 587 32.83 -4.86 7.96
CA ASP A 587 33.17 -6.29 7.91
C ASP A 587 33.74 -6.78 9.24
N LEU A 588 34.47 -5.92 9.98
CA LEU A 588 34.99 -6.23 11.32
C LEU A 588 33.90 -6.68 12.29
N PHE A 589 32.71 -6.06 12.26
CA PHE A 589 31.61 -6.48 13.13
C PHE A 589 31.18 -7.91 12.81
N MET A 590 31.01 -8.22 11.52
CA MET A 590 30.65 -9.57 11.06
C MET A 590 31.73 -10.60 11.40
N LYS A 591 33.01 -10.28 11.18
CA LYS A 591 34.18 -11.09 11.60
C LYS A 591 34.17 -11.37 13.11
N ARG A 592 33.98 -10.34 13.95
CA ARG A 592 33.96 -10.47 15.42
C ARG A 592 32.72 -11.24 15.92
N VAL A 593 31.57 -11.16 15.24
CA VAL A 593 30.36 -11.98 15.54
C VAL A 593 30.61 -13.46 15.23
N GLU A 594 31.17 -13.78 14.07
CA GLU A 594 31.53 -15.15 13.65
C GLU A 594 32.53 -15.79 14.61
N GLN A 595 33.56 -15.05 15.00
CA GLN A 595 34.60 -15.49 15.93
C GLN A 595 34.16 -15.49 17.41
N ASN A 596 32.92 -15.07 17.72
CA ASN A 596 32.43 -14.84 19.10
C ASN A 596 33.35 -13.94 19.95
N SER A 597 33.98 -12.96 19.32
CA SER A 597 34.96 -12.05 19.91
C SER A 597 34.29 -10.86 20.61
N THR A 598 35.11 -9.94 21.14
CA THR A 598 34.66 -8.68 21.72
C THR A 598 34.34 -7.63 20.66
N TRP A 599 33.41 -6.75 21.00
CA TRP A 599 33.03 -5.57 20.25
C TRP A 599 32.95 -4.38 21.20
N THR A 600 33.60 -3.28 20.85
CA THR A 600 33.72 -2.09 21.69
C THR A 600 32.80 -0.98 21.18
N LEU A 601 31.96 -0.46 22.07
CA LEU A 601 31.07 0.65 21.83
C LEU A 601 31.80 1.97 22.09
N MET A 602 31.73 2.89 21.12
CA MET A 602 32.50 4.14 21.08
C MET A 602 31.58 5.34 20.83
N CYS A 603 31.99 6.51 21.33
CA CYS A 603 31.36 7.79 20.98
C CYS A 603 32.20 8.47 19.88
N PRO A 604 31.59 9.01 18.80
CA PRO A 604 32.34 9.65 17.71
C PRO A 604 33.17 10.87 18.15
N ASN A 605 32.74 11.61 19.19
CA ASN A 605 33.52 12.71 19.76
C ASN A 605 34.78 12.21 20.51
N GLU A 606 34.77 10.99 21.04
CA GLU A 606 35.90 10.36 21.75
C GLU A 606 36.78 9.53 20.80
N CYS A 607 36.19 9.02 19.72
CA CYS A 607 36.81 8.17 18.70
C CYS A 607 36.47 8.68 17.28
N PRO A 608 37.00 9.86 16.87
CA PRO A 608 36.67 10.50 15.61
C PRO A 608 37.27 9.75 14.40
N GLY A 609 36.74 10.02 13.21
CA GLY A 609 37.24 9.49 11.93
C GLY A 609 36.73 8.10 11.54
N LEU A 610 36.16 7.31 12.47
CA LEU A 610 35.64 5.96 12.18
C LEU A 610 34.58 5.93 11.07
N ALA A 611 33.76 6.99 10.94
CA ALA A 611 32.75 7.13 9.90
C ALA A 611 33.33 7.52 8.51
N ASP A 612 34.59 7.94 8.47
CA ASP A 612 35.23 8.56 7.30
C ASP A 612 36.21 7.61 6.58
N ILE A 613 36.42 6.42 7.13
CA ILE A 613 37.27 5.34 6.60
C ILE A 613 36.51 4.01 6.56
N TYR A 614 37.00 3.04 5.79
CA TYR A 614 36.38 1.72 5.60
C TYR A 614 37.44 0.63 5.37
N GLY A 615 37.05 -0.64 5.44
CA GLY A 615 37.94 -1.78 5.23
C GLY A 615 39.13 -1.78 6.22
N ASP A 616 40.32 -2.14 5.72
CA ASP A 616 41.50 -2.38 6.57
C ASP A 616 41.96 -1.13 7.34
N GLU A 617 41.73 0.07 6.81
CA GLU A 617 41.99 1.35 7.51
C GLU A 617 41.05 1.52 8.71
N PHE A 618 39.77 1.17 8.55
CA PHE A 618 38.80 1.15 9.64
C PHE A 618 39.19 0.13 10.72
N GLU A 619 39.62 -1.07 10.32
CA GLU A 619 40.05 -2.11 11.26
C GLU A 619 41.27 -1.64 12.08
N ALA A 620 42.26 -1.03 11.43
CA ALA A 620 43.45 -0.50 12.10
C ALA A 620 43.11 0.61 13.11
N LEU A 621 42.31 1.61 12.73
CA LEU A 621 41.95 2.72 13.63
C LEU A 621 41.04 2.27 14.79
N TYR A 622 40.08 1.40 14.50
CA TYR A 622 39.19 0.85 15.52
C TYR A 622 39.96 0.07 16.58
N GLU A 623 40.86 -0.84 16.16
CA GLU A 623 41.70 -1.59 17.09
C GLU A 623 42.75 -0.72 17.81
N GLN A 624 43.18 0.40 17.21
CA GLN A 624 43.97 1.40 17.93
C GLN A 624 43.16 2.01 19.08
N TYR A 625 41.91 2.43 18.86
CA TYR A 625 41.05 2.96 19.91
C TYR A 625 40.66 1.92 20.98
N GLU A 626 40.54 0.64 20.62
CA GLU A 626 40.42 -0.45 21.60
C GLU A 626 41.68 -0.52 22.50
N LYS A 627 42.89 -0.45 21.91
CA LYS A 627 44.18 -0.49 22.64
C LYS A 627 44.43 0.76 23.50
N GLU A 628 43.97 1.92 23.05
CA GLU A 628 44.04 3.19 23.80
C GLU A 628 43.02 3.27 24.94
N GLY A 629 42.08 2.32 25.06
CA GLY A 629 41.05 2.32 26.11
C GLY A 629 40.01 3.44 25.95
N ARG A 630 39.78 3.93 24.72
CA ARG A 630 38.84 5.02 24.41
C ARG A 630 37.40 4.56 24.20
N GLY A 631 37.16 3.25 24.25
CA GLY A 631 35.83 2.66 24.25
C GLY A 631 35.08 2.88 25.56
N ARG A 632 33.76 2.95 25.49
CA ARG A 632 32.87 3.17 26.64
C ARG A 632 32.37 1.89 27.29
N GLU A 633 32.00 0.91 26.48
CA GLU A 633 31.57 -0.42 26.92
C GLU A 633 32.16 -1.44 25.95
N THR A 634 32.83 -2.47 26.45
CA THR A 634 33.23 -3.64 25.66
C THR A 634 32.26 -4.78 25.93
N ILE A 635 31.63 -5.29 24.88
CA ILE A 635 30.64 -6.37 24.92
C ILE A 635 31.11 -7.58 24.12
N ARG A 636 30.40 -8.71 24.22
CA ARG A 636 30.48 -9.77 23.19
C ARG A 636 29.79 -9.29 21.92
N ALA A 637 30.43 -9.45 20.76
CA ALA A 637 29.84 -9.07 19.48
C ALA A 637 28.46 -9.73 19.25
N GLN A 638 28.32 -10.99 19.67
CA GLN A 638 27.05 -11.72 19.60
C GLN A 638 25.92 -11.11 20.46
N LYS A 639 26.21 -10.39 21.57
CA LYS A 639 25.18 -9.68 22.37
C LYS A 639 24.46 -8.63 21.52
N LEU A 640 25.20 -7.87 20.73
CA LEU A 640 24.62 -6.90 19.80
C LEU A 640 23.94 -7.60 18.62
N TRP A 641 24.54 -8.68 18.10
CA TRP A 641 23.92 -9.49 17.04
C TRP A 641 22.51 -9.98 17.42
N TYR A 642 22.33 -10.59 18.59
CA TYR A 642 21.02 -11.05 19.04
C TYR A 642 19.99 -9.91 19.16
N ALA A 643 20.40 -8.72 19.63
CA ALA A 643 19.52 -7.55 19.69
C ALA A 643 19.09 -7.05 18.29
N ILE A 644 19.98 -7.14 17.28
CA ILE A 644 19.64 -6.82 15.88
C ILE A 644 18.59 -7.80 15.36
N LEU A 645 18.79 -9.11 15.58
CA LEU A 645 17.85 -10.15 15.13
C LEU A 645 16.49 -10.06 15.84
N GLU A 646 16.48 -9.71 17.13
CA GLU A 646 15.26 -9.47 17.90
C GLU A 646 14.46 -8.30 17.32
N ALA A 647 15.10 -7.15 17.10
CA ALA A 647 14.48 -5.98 16.48
C ALA A 647 13.91 -6.31 15.09
N GLN A 648 14.65 -7.08 14.28
CA GLN A 648 14.20 -7.53 12.95
C GLN A 648 13.00 -8.46 13.03
N THR A 649 12.98 -9.37 14.01
CA THR A 649 11.87 -10.31 14.22
C THR A 649 10.60 -9.58 14.69
N GLU A 650 10.72 -8.57 15.54
CA GLU A 650 9.58 -7.77 16.03
C GLU A 650 9.06 -6.73 15.01
N THR A 651 9.95 -6.08 14.24
CA THR A 651 9.61 -4.86 13.48
C THR A 651 9.89 -4.92 11.98
N GLY A 652 10.63 -5.94 11.51
CA GLY A 652 11.17 -6.00 10.14
C GLY A 652 12.36 -5.09 9.87
N ASN A 653 12.85 -4.37 10.90
CA ASN A 653 13.95 -3.39 10.89
C ASN A 653 14.97 -3.73 12.01
N PRO A 654 16.24 -3.30 11.95
CA PRO A 654 16.81 -2.42 10.93
C PRO A 654 17.14 -3.13 9.61
N PHE A 655 17.26 -2.32 8.56
CA PHE A 655 17.86 -2.72 7.28
C PHE A 655 19.35 -3.04 7.47
N MET A 656 19.91 -3.88 6.60
CA MET A 656 21.30 -4.36 6.68
C MET A 656 22.06 -3.96 5.42
N CYS A 657 22.94 -2.96 5.54
CA CYS A 657 23.84 -2.52 4.48
C CYS A 657 25.29 -2.70 4.94
N TYR A 658 26.14 -3.27 4.08
CA TYR A 658 27.54 -3.56 4.38
C TYR A 658 28.44 -2.43 3.87
N LYS A 659 28.97 -1.64 4.79
CA LYS A 659 29.78 -0.44 4.57
C LYS A 659 30.94 -0.69 3.62
N ASP A 660 31.71 -1.75 3.88
CA ASP A 660 32.94 -2.01 3.14
C ASP A 660 32.65 -2.55 1.74
N ALA A 661 31.64 -3.42 1.58
CA ALA A 661 31.19 -3.89 0.27
C ALA A 661 30.62 -2.75 -0.59
N ALA A 662 29.93 -1.78 0.00
CA ALA A 662 29.45 -0.58 -0.68
C ALA A 662 30.61 0.33 -1.13
N ASN A 663 31.57 0.61 -0.24
CA ASN A 663 32.70 1.51 -0.51
C ASN A 663 33.74 0.92 -1.48
N ARG A 664 34.22 -0.32 -1.25
CA ARG A 664 35.21 -0.98 -2.13
C ARG A 664 34.75 -1.06 -3.58
N LYS A 665 33.44 -1.20 -3.79
CA LYS A 665 32.79 -1.51 -5.08
C LYS A 665 31.87 -0.39 -5.59
N SER A 666 32.20 0.86 -5.28
CA SER A 666 31.54 2.04 -5.84
C SER A 666 32.46 2.76 -6.82
N ASN A 667 31.92 3.19 -7.96
CA ASN A 667 32.65 4.07 -8.87
C ASN A 667 32.87 5.49 -8.29
N GLN A 668 32.19 5.85 -7.20
CA GLN A 668 32.40 7.08 -6.44
C GLN A 668 33.47 6.95 -5.33
N LYS A 669 34.20 5.82 -5.23
CA LYS A 669 35.25 5.61 -4.20
C LYS A 669 36.40 6.63 -4.24
N ASN A 670 36.49 7.43 -5.31
CA ASN A 670 37.43 8.55 -5.45
C ASN A 670 36.98 9.85 -4.75
N LEU A 671 35.73 9.96 -4.30
CA LEU A 671 35.19 11.14 -3.61
C LEU A 671 35.46 11.11 -2.09
N GLY A 672 35.59 9.91 -1.52
CA GLY A 672 35.69 9.65 -0.09
C GLY A 672 34.74 8.54 0.35
N THR A 673 34.63 8.34 1.66
CA THR A 673 33.80 7.27 2.23
C THR A 673 32.31 7.59 2.14
N ILE A 674 31.56 6.68 1.52
CA ILE A 674 30.10 6.65 1.51
C ILE A 674 29.62 6.23 2.91
N ARG A 675 28.82 7.09 3.53
CA ARG A 675 28.37 6.95 4.93
C ARG A 675 26.98 6.34 5.08
N SER A 676 26.19 6.21 4.02
CA SER A 676 24.82 5.67 4.08
C SER A 676 24.27 5.28 2.71
N SER A 677 23.12 4.60 2.71
CA SER A 677 22.26 4.46 1.54
C SER A 677 21.02 5.37 1.67
N ASN A 678 20.15 5.41 0.65
CA ASN A 678 18.84 6.09 0.69
C ASN A 678 17.77 5.37 1.57
N LEU A 679 16.54 5.90 1.55
CA LEU A 679 15.34 5.30 2.17
C LEU A 679 15.08 3.82 1.81
N CYS A 680 15.41 3.40 0.59
CA CYS A 680 15.02 2.10 0.03
C CYS A 680 16.19 1.10 -0.15
N THR A 681 17.39 1.44 0.33
CA THR A 681 18.60 0.58 0.36
C THR A 681 19.23 0.21 -0.99
N GLU A 682 18.85 0.86 -2.10
CA GLU A 682 19.41 0.61 -3.44
C GLU A 682 20.46 1.64 -3.89
N ILE A 683 20.56 2.81 -3.25
CA ILE A 683 21.42 3.91 -3.70
C ILE A 683 22.67 4.04 -2.82
N MET A 684 23.85 3.97 -3.44
CA MET A 684 25.15 3.98 -2.76
C MET A 684 25.99 5.17 -3.26
N GLU A 685 25.49 6.37 -3.01
CA GLU A 685 26.06 7.65 -3.43
C GLU A 685 26.78 8.37 -2.28
N TYR A 686 27.84 9.12 -2.61
CA TYR A 686 28.58 9.95 -1.67
C TYR A 686 27.73 11.12 -1.14
N SER A 687 27.95 11.53 0.12
CA SER A 687 27.25 12.65 0.76
C SER A 687 28.15 13.34 1.78
N ALA A 688 28.12 14.67 1.80
CA ALA A 688 28.95 15.54 2.63
C ALA A 688 28.14 16.74 3.17
N PRO A 689 28.67 17.56 4.10
CA PRO A 689 27.94 18.71 4.63
C PRO A 689 27.48 19.73 3.57
N ASP A 690 28.14 19.79 2.41
CA ASP A 690 27.85 20.63 1.24
C ASP A 690 27.23 19.86 0.05
N GLU A 691 27.06 18.54 0.19
CA GLU A 691 26.57 17.63 -0.85
C GLU A 691 25.48 16.68 -0.34
N VAL A 692 24.26 16.85 -0.86
CA VAL A 692 23.16 15.91 -0.64
C VAL A 692 23.00 15.08 -1.91
N ALA A 693 23.28 13.78 -1.88
CA ALA A 693 23.17 12.94 -3.06
C ALA A 693 21.72 12.79 -3.53
N VAL A 694 21.50 12.58 -4.84
CA VAL A 694 20.19 12.73 -5.50
C VAL A 694 19.90 11.60 -6.48
N CYS A 695 18.87 10.85 -6.15
CA CYS A 695 18.51 9.61 -6.84
C CYS A 695 17.50 9.85 -7.98
N ASN A 696 17.97 9.74 -9.23
CA ASN A 696 17.21 9.95 -10.47
C ASN A 696 16.79 8.61 -11.09
N LEU A 697 15.49 8.27 -11.05
CA LEU A 697 15.03 6.86 -11.20
C LEU A 697 14.10 6.58 -12.39
N ALA A 698 14.33 5.42 -13.02
CA ALA A 698 13.38 4.76 -13.92
C ALA A 698 13.48 3.23 -13.82
N SER A 699 12.43 2.52 -14.22
CA SER A 699 12.39 1.05 -14.20
C SER A 699 11.95 0.48 -15.55
N VAL A 700 12.72 -0.49 -16.05
CA VAL A 700 12.46 -1.23 -17.31
C VAL A 700 11.53 -2.41 -17.06
N ALA A 701 10.53 -2.62 -17.92
CA ALA A 701 9.52 -3.65 -17.74
C ALA A 701 9.92 -4.95 -18.45
N LEU A 702 10.63 -5.82 -17.73
CA LEU A 702 11.27 -7.03 -18.27
C LEU A 702 10.36 -7.97 -19.09
N PRO A 703 9.04 -8.11 -18.81
CA PRO A 703 8.18 -8.97 -19.61
C PRO A 703 8.02 -8.51 -21.06
N THR A 704 8.16 -7.21 -21.34
CA THR A 704 7.95 -6.63 -22.68
C THR A 704 9.01 -7.01 -23.71
N TYR A 705 10.10 -7.66 -23.26
CA TYR A 705 11.19 -8.16 -24.09
C TYR A 705 11.10 -9.68 -24.33
N VAL A 706 9.99 -10.33 -23.91
CA VAL A 706 9.77 -11.76 -24.13
C VAL A 706 8.96 -12.00 -25.41
N ASP A 707 9.56 -12.64 -26.40
CA ASP A 707 8.88 -13.20 -27.56
C ASP A 707 8.16 -14.50 -27.17
N ILE A 708 6.97 -14.36 -26.58
CA ILE A 708 6.15 -15.48 -26.06
C ILE A 708 5.92 -16.58 -27.13
N PRO A 709 5.60 -16.29 -28.41
CA PRO A 709 5.47 -17.31 -29.45
C PRO A 709 6.70 -18.19 -29.72
N ASN A 710 7.91 -17.68 -29.46
CA ASN A 710 9.18 -18.38 -29.71
C ASN A 710 9.96 -18.74 -28.43
N GLU A 711 9.43 -18.38 -27.25
CA GLU A 711 10.03 -18.59 -25.93
C GLU A 711 11.47 -18.04 -25.85
N LYS A 712 11.68 -16.82 -26.36
CA LYS A 712 12.98 -16.13 -26.40
C LYS A 712 12.93 -14.76 -25.71
N TYR A 713 14.08 -14.34 -25.21
CA TYR A 713 14.29 -13.00 -24.64
C TYR A 713 15.05 -12.11 -25.64
N ASP A 714 14.55 -10.90 -25.89
CA ASP A 714 15.13 -9.93 -26.83
C ASP A 714 16.08 -8.97 -26.09
N PHE A 715 17.33 -9.40 -25.95
CA PHE A 715 18.40 -8.59 -25.36
C PHE A 715 18.77 -7.37 -26.21
N ALA A 716 18.58 -7.43 -27.53
CA ALA A 716 18.88 -6.30 -28.41
C ALA A 716 17.88 -5.15 -28.20
N LYS A 717 16.58 -5.46 -28.09
CA LYS A 717 15.55 -4.47 -27.75
C LYS A 717 15.69 -3.95 -26.32
N LEU A 718 16.08 -4.80 -25.37
CA LEU A 718 16.39 -4.37 -24.01
C LEU A 718 17.53 -3.33 -24.01
N HIS A 719 18.63 -3.62 -24.72
CA HIS A 719 19.78 -2.73 -24.86
C HIS A 719 19.40 -1.39 -25.48
N GLU A 720 18.70 -1.39 -26.61
CA GLU A 720 18.20 -0.18 -27.28
C GLU A 720 17.38 0.72 -26.34
N VAL A 721 16.40 0.15 -25.63
CA VAL A 721 15.54 0.92 -24.72
C VAL A 721 16.33 1.47 -23.53
N VAL A 722 17.24 0.69 -22.94
CA VAL A 722 18.06 1.15 -21.80
C VAL A 722 18.91 2.37 -22.17
N LYS A 723 19.41 2.46 -23.41
CA LYS A 723 20.13 3.66 -23.90
C LYS A 723 19.23 4.89 -23.89
N VAL A 724 18.00 4.78 -24.37
CA VAL A 724 17.01 5.88 -24.32
C VAL A 724 16.71 6.28 -22.87
N VAL A 725 16.48 5.32 -21.97
CA VAL A 725 16.21 5.62 -20.55
C VAL A 725 17.41 6.33 -19.89
N THR A 726 18.64 5.92 -20.22
CA THR A 726 19.88 6.57 -19.72
C THR A 726 19.95 8.04 -20.15
N ARG A 727 19.69 8.33 -21.45
CA ARG A 727 19.61 9.70 -21.97
C ARG A 727 18.53 10.52 -21.26
N ASN A 728 17.35 9.94 -21.04
CA ASN A 728 16.24 10.60 -20.34
C ASN A 728 16.61 10.95 -18.89
N LEU A 729 17.21 10.01 -18.14
CA LEU A 729 17.65 10.26 -16.77
C LEU A 729 18.76 11.32 -16.72
N ASN A 730 19.69 11.34 -17.67
CA ASN A 730 20.70 12.41 -17.74
C ASN A 730 20.11 13.79 -18.09
N LYS A 731 19.05 13.86 -18.92
CA LYS A 731 18.31 15.11 -19.17
C LYS A 731 17.57 15.59 -17.90
N ILE A 732 16.96 14.67 -17.15
CA ILE A 732 16.26 14.96 -15.88
C ILE A 732 17.16 15.69 -14.87
N ILE A 733 18.45 15.35 -14.78
CA ILE A 733 19.41 16.04 -13.88
C ILE A 733 19.44 17.56 -14.13
N ASN A 734 19.35 17.99 -15.38
CA ASN A 734 19.40 19.42 -15.73
C ASN A 734 18.05 20.13 -15.54
N LEU A 735 16.95 19.39 -15.56
CA LEU A 735 15.56 19.91 -15.50
C LEU A 735 14.97 19.86 -14.09
N ASN A 736 15.52 19.04 -13.21
CA ASN A 736 15.02 18.86 -11.85
C ASN A 736 15.13 20.15 -11.03
N HIS A 737 14.03 20.54 -10.40
CA HIS A 737 14.01 21.57 -9.36
C HIS A 737 14.54 20.99 -8.05
N TYR A 738 15.72 21.45 -7.61
CA TYR A 738 16.35 20.99 -6.38
C TYR A 738 15.78 21.73 -5.15
N PRO A 739 15.39 21.02 -4.08
CA PRO A 739 14.80 21.65 -2.89
C PRO A 739 15.83 22.38 -2.01
N VAL A 740 17.12 22.05 -2.17
CA VAL A 740 18.28 22.61 -1.44
C VAL A 740 19.48 22.69 -2.39
N ILE A 741 20.42 23.59 -2.14
CA ILE A 741 21.56 23.85 -3.05
C ILE A 741 22.58 22.70 -3.04
N GLU A 742 22.78 22.07 -1.88
CA GLU A 742 23.66 20.90 -1.70
C GLU A 742 23.26 19.72 -2.59
N ALA A 743 21.95 19.61 -2.88
CA ALA A 743 21.41 18.59 -3.79
C ALA A 743 21.69 18.91 -5.26
N GLN A 744 21.68 20.19 -5.63
CA GLN A 744 22.07 20.61 -6.97
C GLN A 744 23.58 20.41 -7.17
N ASN A 745 24.40 20.78 -6.20
CA ASN A 745 25.86 20.62 -6.24
C ASN A 745 26.26 19.17 -6.53
N SER A 746 25.80 18.23 -5.72
CA SER A 746 26.15 16.81 -5.87
C SER A 746 25.68 16.23 -7.21
N ASN A 747 24.41 16.48 -7.60
CA ASN A 747 23.87 15.91 -8.83
C ASN A 747 24.50 16.50 -10.11
N PHE A 748 24.96 17.76 -10.09
CA PHE A 748 25.68 18.33 -11.23
C PHE A 748 27.14 17.84 -11.34
N ARG A 749 27.84 17.67 -10.20
CA ARG A 749 29.25 17.22 -10.15
C ARG A 749 29.43 15.74 -10.50
N HIS A 750 28.52 14.88 -10.05
CA HIS A 750 28.66 13.41 -10.16
C HIS A 750 27.65 12.78 -11.13
N ARG A 751 26.54 13.46 -11.41
CA ARG A 751 25.49 13.03 -12.35
C ARG A 751 25.00 11.57 -12.23
N PRO A 752 24.77 11.02 -11.01
CA PRO A 752 24.31 9.64 -10.86
C PRO A 752 22.88 9.44 -11.38
N VAL A 753 22.60 8.24 -11.87
CA VAL A 753 21.26 7.79 -12.23
C VAL A 753 21.01 6.37 -11.68
N GLY A 754 19.75 5.97 -11.59
CA GLY A 754 19.33 4.66 -11.12
C GLY A 754 18.35 3.99 -12.06
N LEU A 755 18.87 3.13 -12.93
CA LEU A 755 18.11 2.19 -13.75
C LEU A 755 17.75 0.97 -12.90
N GLY A 756 16.47 0.69 -12.80
CA GLY A 756 15.94 -0.53 -12.18
C GLY A 756 15.11 -1.35 -13.14
N VAL A 757 14.45 -2.38 -12.61
CA VAL A 757 13.60 -3.30 -13.37
C VAL A 757 12.24 -3.44 -12.71
N ASN A 758 11.25 -3.98 -13.41
CA ASN A 758 10.04 -4.55 -12.84
C ASN A 758 9.59 -5.79 -13.64
N GLY A 759 8.81 -6.67 -13.01
CA GLY A 759 8.28 -7.87 -13.64
C GLY A 759 9.30 -8.96 -13.94
N LEU A 760 10.36 -9.13 -13.14
CA LEU A 760 11.30 -10.25 -13.33
C LEU A 760 10.58 -11.61 -13.22
N ALA A 761 9.71 -11.77 -12.21
CA ALA A 761 8.90 -12.98 -12.05
C ALA A 761 7.95 -13.19 -13.25
N ASP A 762 7.28 -12.14 -13.74
CA ASP A 762 6.46 -12.22 -14.95
C ASP A 762 7.26 -12.67 -16.19
N ALA A 763 8.51 -12.21 -16.35
CA ALA A 763 9.38 -12.63 -17.45
C ALA A 763 9.75 -14.12 -17.36
N PHE A 764 10.08 -14.62 -16.16
CA PHE A 764 10.29 -16.05 -15.92
C PHE A 764 9.03 -16.88 -16.17
N LEU A 765 7.86 -16.41 -15.71
CA LEU A 765 6.57 -17.06 -15.97
C LEU A 765 6.21 -17.10 -17.46
N ALA A 766 6.52 -16.03 -18.20
CA ALA A 766 6.33 -15.95 -19.66
C ALA A 766 7.20 -16.97 -20.41
N LEU A 767 8.44 -17.19 -19.94
CA LEU A 767 9.41 -18.15 -20.48
C LEU A 767 9.32 -19.57 -19.86
N ARG A 768 8.32 -19.82 -19.00
CA ARG A 768 8.11 -21.11 -18.32
C ARG A 768 9.27 -21.57 -17.42
N MET A 769 10.06 -20.64 -16.91
CA MET A 769 11.18 -20.91 -16.01
C MET A 769 10.74 -20.79 -14.54
N PRO A 770 10.86 -21.84 -13.70
CA PRO A 770 10.74 -21.71 -12.25
C PRO A 770 11.77 -20.71 -11.72
N PHE A 771 11.40 -19.91 -10.70
CA PHE A 771 12.29 -18.85 -10.19
C PHE A 771 13.63 -19.40 -9.66
N ASP A 772 13.62 -20.60 -9.10
CA ASP A 772 14.80 -21.30 -8.57
C ASP A 772 15.48 -22.26 -9.58
N SER A 773 15.17 -22.12 -10.88
CA SER A 773 15.82 -22.90 -11.94
C SER A 773 17.19 -22.34 -12.36
N PRO A 774 18.14 -23.20 -12.81
CA PRO A 774 19.40 -22.75 -13.40
C PRO A 774 19.20 -21.80 -14.60
N GLU A 775 18.16 -22.03 -15.39
CA GLU A 775 17.80 -21.21 -16.55
C GLU A 775 17.37 -19.79 -16.14
N ALA A 776 16.55 -19.66 -15.09
CA ALA A 776 16.18 -18.36 -14.53
C ALA A 776 17.39 -17.63 -13.92
N ARG A 777 18.33 -18.35 -13.30
CA ARG A 777 19.59 -17.80 -12.80
C ARG A 777 20.47 -17.25 -13.92
N GLN A 778 20.62 -18.00 -15.03
CA GLN A 778 21.39 -17.54 -16.19
C GLN A 778 20.74 -16.33 -16.87
N LEU A 779 19.41 -16.34 -17.06
CA LEU A 779 18.68 -15.22 -17.63
C LEU A 779 18.77 -13.97 -16.74
N ASN A 780 18.76 -14.13 -15.41
CA ASN A 780 19.02 -13.03 -14.48
C ASN A 780 20.38 -12.37 -14.72
N ILE A 781 21.46 -13.15 -14.87
CA ILE A 781 22.79 -12.61 -15.20
C ILE A 781 22.73 -11.82 -16.50
N GLN A 782 22.22 -12.43 -17.58
CA GLN A 782 22.18 -11.83 -18.92
C GLN A 782 21.34 -10.56 -19.02
N ILE A 783 20.22 -10.46 -18.27
CA ILE A 783 19.38 -9.26 -18.21
C ILE A 783 20.16 -8.10 -17.58
N PHE A 784 20.78 -8.30 -16.41
CA PHE A 784 21.49 -7.23 -15.71
C PHE A 784 22.81 -6.86 -16.40
N GLU A 785 23.51 -7.84 -16.98
CA GLU A 785 24.66 -7.62 -17.85
C GLU A 785 24.30 -6.71 -19.04
N THR A 786 23.17 -7.01 -19.73
CA THR A 786 22.67 -6.20 -20.84
C THR A 786 22.31 -4.77 -20.43
N ILE A 787 21.65 -4.60 -19.28
CA ILE A 787 21.28 -3.28 -18.75
C ILE A 787 22.54 -2.47 -18.45
N TYR A 788 23.54 -3.05 -17.78
CA TYR A 788 24.77 -2.35 -17.43
C TYR A 788 25.60 -1.98 -18.66
N HIS A 789 25.74 -2.90 -19.63
CA HIS A 789 26.42 -2.66 -20.90
C HIS A 789 25.77 -1.51 -21.70
N ALA A 790 24.44 -1.55 -21.85
CA ALA A 790 23.68 -0.52 -22.55
C ALA A 790 23.76 0.87 -21.87
N ALA A 791 23.68 0.90 -20.53
CA ALA A 791 23.76 2.12 -19.76
C ALA A 791 25.15 2.76 -19.85
N LEU A 792 26.22 1.96 -19.76
CA LEU A 792 27.60 2.43 -19.94
C LEU A 792 27.84 2.94 -21.36
N GLU A 793 27.39 2.21 -22.39
CA GLU A 793 27.55 2.67 -23.77
C GLU A 793 26.82 4.00 -24.00
N SER A 794 25.56 4.13 -23.57
CA SER A 794 24.86 5.41 -23.68
C SER A 794 25.53 6.52 -22.87
N SER A 795 26.09 6.23 -21.70
CA SER A 795 26.79 7.25 -20.90
C SER A 795 28.11 7.68 -21.56
N CYS A 796 28.78 6.76 -22.27
CA CYS A 796 29.96 7.02 -23.09
C CYS A 796 29.63 7.84 -24.35
N GLU A 797 28.52 7.55 -25.03
CA GLU A 797 28.01 8.36 -26.15
C GLU A 797 27.75 9.81 -25.74
N ILE A 798 27.03 10.02 -24.63
CA ILE A 798 26.77 11.37 -24.12
C ILE A 798 28.08 12.06 -23.67
N ALA A 799 29.08 11.31 -23.19
CA ALA A 799 30.39 11.86 -22.85
C ALA A 799 31.22 12.28 -24.07
N ALA A 800 31.09 11.57 -25.20
CA ALA A 800 31.69 11.98 -26.46
C ALA A 800 31.11 13.31 -27.00
N GLU A 801 29.84 13.60 -26.70
CA GLU A 801 29.16 14.85 -27.10
C GLU A 801 29.37 16.01 -26.11
N LEU A 802 29.26 15.74 -24.80
CA LEU A 802 29.17 16.76 -23.74
C LEU A 802 30.35 16.77 -22.76
N GLY A 803 31.32 15.88 -22.95
CA GLY A 803 32.40 15.57 -22.00
C GLY A 803 31.94 14.63 -20.86
N PRO A 804 32.88 14.02 -20.11
CA PRO A 804 32.56 13.24 -18.92
C PRO A 804 31.95 14.10 -17.78
N TYR A 805 31.52 13.47 -16.68
CA TYR A 805 31.17 14.22 -15.47
C TYR A 805 32.42 14.81 -14.78
N GLU A 806 32.22 15.85 -13.97
CA GLU A 806 33.30 16.69 -13.41
C GLU A 806 34.34 15.89 -12.62
N THR A 807 33.89 14.91 -11.85
CA THR A 807 34.72 14.08 -10.96
C THR A 807 35.05 12.70 -11.55
N TYR A 808 35.04 12.57 -12.87
CA TYR A 808 35.37 11.32 -13.56
C TYR A 808 36.83 10.90 -13.36
N GLN A 809 37.76 11.85 -13.39
CA GLN A 809 39.19 11.55 -13.27
C GLN A 809 39.52 10.96 -11.89
N GLY A 810 40.22 9.83 -11.88
CA GLY A 810 40.56 9.08 -10.67
C GLY A 810 39.53 8.04 -10.22
N SER A 811 38.32 8.04 -10.79
CA SER A 811 37.31 7.00 -10.58
C SER A 811 37.77 5.62 -11.11
N PRO A 812 37.24 4.50 -10.60
CA PRO A 812 37.44 3.16 -11.16
C PRO A 812 37.24 3.09 -12.68
N VAL A 813 36.14 3.64 -13.20
CA VAL A 813 35.84 3.61 -14.64
C VAL A 813 36.86 4.40 -15.46
N SER A 814 37.51 5.44 -14.89
CA SER A 814 38.65 6.13 -15.55
C SER A 814 39.95 5.32 -15.58
N LYS A 815 40.01 4.20 -14.86
CA LYS A 815 41.14 3.25 -14.82
C LYS A 815 40.83 1.93 -15.54
N GLY A 816 39.67 1.82 -16.21
CA GLY A 816 39.20 0.59 -16.85
C GLY A 816 38.61 -0.46 -15.89
N GLU A 817 38.45 -0.14 -14.60
CA GLU A 817 37.73 -0.96 -13.61
C GLU A 817 36.22 -0.70 -13.75
N LEU A 818 35.47 -1.67 -14.28
CA LEU A 818 34.01 -1.69 -14.29
C LEU A 818 33.48 -2.47 -13.08
N GLN A 819 32.15 -2.50 -12.91
CA GLN A 819 31.54 -3.07 -11.70
C GLN A 819 31.93 -4.53 -11.49
N TYR A 820 31.87 -5.40 -12.50
CA TYR A 820 32.16 -6.83 -12.35
C TYR A 820 33.64 -7.09 -12.00
N ASP A 821 34.57 -6.24 -12.45
CA ASP A 821 35.99 -6.31 -12.08
C ASP A 821 36.14 -6.13 -10.56
N MET A 822 35.40 -5.18 -9.96
CA MET A 822 35.37 -4.94 -8.52
C MET A 822 34.67 -6.07 -7.72
N TRP A 823 34.02 -7.03 -8.38
CA TRP A 823 33.52 -8.28 -7.78
C TRP A 823 34.39 -9.50 -8.10
N GLY A 824 35.40 -9.39 -8.96
CA GLY A 824 36.19 -10.52 -9.45
C GLY A 824 35.40 -11.47 -10.36
N VAL A 825 34.38 -10.96 -11.07
CA VAL A 825 33.49 -11.74 -11.93
C VAL A 825 33.83 -11.50 -13.40
N THR A 826 33.97 -12.57 -14.19
CA THR A 826 34.03 -12.50 -15.65
C THR A 826 32.60 -12.47 -16.22
N PRO A 827 32.24 -11.50 -17.10
CA PRO A 827 30.95 -11.46 -17.78
C PRO A 827 30.71 -12.64 -18.73
N THR A 828 29.50 -12.72 -19.30
CA THR A 828 29.21 -13.70 -20.36
C THR A 828 29.72 -13.21 -21.72
N ASP A 829 29.63 -14.07 -22.74
CA ASP A 829 29.96 -13.80 -24.14
C ASP A 829 28.85 -13.06 -24.91
N LEU A 830 27.84 -12.53 -24.21
CA LEU A 830 26.69 -11.85 -24.81
C LEU A 830 27.02 -10.46 -25.37
N TRP A 831 27.98 -9.74 -24.76
CA TRP A 831 28.36 -8.37 -25.13
C TRP A 831 29.88 -8.19 -25.16
N ASP A 832 30.36 -7.36 -26.10
CA ASP A 832 31.79 -7.05 -26.26
C ASP A 832 32.24 -5.97 -25.27
N TRP A 833 32.65 -6.43 -24.09
CA TRP A 833 33.16 -5.60 -23.01
C TRP A 833 34.52 -4.95 -23.31
N GLU A 834 35.37 -5.55 -24.16
CA GLU A 834 36.68 -4.99 -24.52
C GLU A 834 36.50 -3.77 -25.43
N ALA A 835 35.65 -3.87 -26.46
CA ALA A 835 35.30 -2.74 -27.31
C ALA A 835 34.62 -1.61 -26.51
N LEU A 836 33.79 -1.92 -25.52
CA LEU A 836 33.20 -0.90 -24.64
C LEU A 836 34.26 -0.24 -23.74
N LYS A 837 35.16 -1.01 -23.11
CA LYS A 837 36.26 -0.43 -22.30
C LYS A 837 37.14 0.50 -23.15
N ALA A 838 37.47 0.14 -24.39
CA ALA A 838 38.23 1.00 -25.31
C ALA A 838 37.49 2.29 -25.70
N LYS A 839 36.15 2.26 -25.87
CA LYS A 839 35.33 3.48 -26.05
C LYS A 839 35.39 4.38 -24.81
N ILE A 840 35.24 3.79 -23.62
CA ILE A 840 35.24 4.49 -22.33
C ILE A 840 36.61 5.13 -22.06
N GLU A 841 37.72 4.44 -22.30
CA GLU A 841 39.07 5.00 -22.14
C GLU A 841 39.26 6.27 -23.01
N LYS A 842 38.72 6.26 -24.23
CA LYS A 842 38.84 7.37 -25.18
C LYS A 842 37.94 8.57 -24.90
N HIS A 843 36.71 8.33 -24.40
CA HIS A 843 35.66 9.37 -24.32
C HIS A 843 35.16 9.66 -22.89
N GLY A 844 35.48 8.79 -21.92
CA GLY A 844 34.89 8.80 -20.59
C GLY A 844 33.42 8.37 -20.55
N VAL A 845 32.76 8.63 -19.43
CA VAL A 845 31.31 8.44 -19.26
C VAL A 845 30.67 9.67 -18.61
N ARG A 846 29.38 9.94 -18.91
CA ARG A 846 28.68 11.14 -18.44
C ARG A 846 28.09 11.01 -17.04
N ASN A 847 27.94 9.80 -16.52
CA ASN A 847 27.29 9.51 -15.26
C ASN A 847 28.23 8.67 -14.38
N SER A 848 28.36 9.02 -13.09
CA SER A 848 29.20 8.26 -12.16
C SER A 848 28.62 6.90 -11.77
N LEU A 849 27.30 6.77 -11.74
CA LEU A 849 26.55 5.57 -11.39
C LEU A 849 25.29 5.47 -12.27
N LEU A 850 24.86 4.24 -12.56
CA LEU A 850 23.89 3.94 -13.61
C LEU A 850 22.74 3.02 -13.18
N VAL A 851 22.99 1.98 -12.37
CA VAL A 851 22.06 0.86 -12.15
C VAL A 851 21.77 0.70 -10.67
N ALA A 852 20.50 0.83 -10.29
CA ALA A 852 20.01 0.75 -8.91
C ALA A 852 18.57 0.18 -8.86
N PRO A 853 18.38 -1.15 -8.75
CA PRO A 853 17.05 -1.75 -8.73
C PRO A 853 16.25 -1.42 -7.44
N MET A 854 15.36 -0.44 -7.57
CA MET A 854 14.50 0.13 -6.52
C MET A 854 13.18 -0.63 -6.29
N PRO A 855 12.41 -0.37 -5.21
CA PRO A 855 11.08 -0.94 -5.04
C PRO A 855 10.08 -0.27 -5.99
N THR A 856 9.40 -1.05 -6.84
CA THR A 856 8.51 -0.52 -7.88
C THR A 856 7.02 -0.59 -7.51
N ALA A 857 6.68 -0.60 -6.22
CA ALA A 857 5.34 -0.89 -5.69
C ALA A 857 4.17 -0.14 -6.37
N SER A 858 4.37 1.13 -6.75
CA SER A 858 3.35 1.89 -7.49
C SER A 858 3.46 1.73 -9.01
N THR A 859 4.67 1.73 -9.56
CA THR A 859 4.91 1.73 -11.01
C THR A 859 4.64 0.37 -11.65
N SER A 860 5.20 -0.72 -11.11
CA SER A 860 4.87 -2.09 -11.53
C SER A 860 3.37 -2.37 -11.49
N GLN A 861 2.71 -1.88 -10.44
CA GLN A 861 1.27 -2.00 -10.21
C GLN A 861 0.41 -1.16 -11.18
N ILE A 862 0.94 -0.07 -11.74
CA ILE A 862 0.35 0.66 -12.89
C ILE A 862 0.53 -0.14 -14.18
N MET A 863 1.73 -0.68 -14.40
CA MET A 863 2.09 -1.44 -15.61
C MET A 863 1.32 -2.77 -15.70
N GLY A 864 1.04 -3.41 -14.56
CA GLY A 864 0.36 -4.70 -14.44
C GLY A 864 1.31 -5.89 -14.20
N PHE A 865 2.51 -5.64 -13.67
CA PHE A 865 3.57 -6.61 -13.41
C PHE A 865 3.92 -6.71 -11.91
N ASN A 866 4.65 -7.75 -11.53
CA ASN A 866 5.17 -7.94 -10.17
C ASN A 866 6.28 -6.94 -9.81
N GLU A 867 6.53 -6.78 -8.51
CA GLU A 867 7.48 -5.79 -8.00
C GLU A 867 8.94 -6.17 -8.30
N CYS A 868 9.67 -5.22 -8.91
CA CYS A 868 11.11 -5.25 -9.17
C CYS A 868 11.65 -6.61 -9.66
N PHE A 869 12.57 -7.19 -8.89
CA PHE A 869 13.15 -8.52 -9.08
C PHE A 869 12.56 -9.57 -8.12
N GLU A 870 11.46 -9.29 -7.44
CA GLU A 870 10.89 -10.20 -6.43
C GLU A 870 10.12 -11.36 -7.06
N PRO A 871 10.10 -12.55 -6.42
CA PRO A 871 9.10 -13.58 -6.72
C PRO A 871 7.67 -13.13 -6.36
N TYR A 872 6.66 -13.87 -6.81
CA TYR A 872 5.29 -13.64 -6.36
C TYR A 872 5.15 -13.95 -4.86
N THR A 873 4.67 -12.98 -4.09
CA THR A 873 4.43 -13.14 -2.65
C THR A 873 3.25 -14.08 -2.35
N SER A 874 2.28 -14.15 -3.25
CA SER A 874 1.13 -15.06 -3.21
C SER A 874 0.50 -15.19 -4.60
N ASN A 875 -0.09 -16.36 -4.92
CA ASN A 875 -0.90 -16.51 -6.14
C ASN A 875 -2.37 -16.05 -5.98
N ILE A 876 -2.85 -15.79 -4.75
CA ILE A 876 -4.11 -15.09 -4.53
C ILE A 876 -4.02 -14.15 -3.33
N TYR A 877 -4.45 -12.89 -3.49
CA TYR A 877 -4.40 -11.90 -2.43
C TYR A 877 -5.67 -11.06 -2.38
N SER A 878 -6.07 -10.65 -1.16
CA SER A 878 -7.14 -9.67 -0.99
C SER A 878 -6.58 -8.27 -1.17
N ARG A 879 -7.20 -7.49 -2.05
CA ARG A 879 -6.85 -6.10 -2.32
C ARG A 879 -7.96 -5.18 -1.84
N ARG A 880 -7.66 -4.37 -0.83
CA ARG A 880 -8.54 -3.29 -0.35
C ARG A 880 -8.54 -2.11 -1.32
N VAL A 881 -9.72 -1.69 -1.73
CA VAL A 881 -9.97 -0.41 -2.41
C VAL A 881 -11.17 0.30 -1.76
N LEU A 882 -11.44 1.56 -2.12
CA LEU A 882 -12.53 2.36 -1.54
C LEU A 882 -13.95 1.80 -1.76
N ALA A 883 -14.08 0.74 -2.57
CA ALA A 883 -15.33 0.04 -2.89
C ALA A 883 -15.46 -1.35 -2.23
N GLY A 884 -14.44 -1.83 -1.51
CA GLY A 884 -14.45 -3.14 -0.84
C GLY A 884 -13.13 -3.90 -0.94
N GLU A 885 -13.20 -5.19 -0.58
CA GLU A 885 -12.09 -6.14 -0.74
C GLU A 885 -12.27 -6.97 -2.01
N PHE A 886 -11.27 -6.96 -2.89
CA PHE A 886 -11.26 -7.72 -4.14
C PHE A 886 -10.22 -8.83 -4.07
N GLN A 887 -10.62 -10.07 -4.30
CA GLN A 887 -9.68 -11.17 -4.47
C GLN A 887 -9.02 -11.07 -5.85
N VAL A 888 -7.71 -10.91 -5.88
CA VAL A 888 -6.90 -10.87 -7.10
C VAL A 888 -6.10 -12.16 -7.19
N VAL A 889 -6.29 -12.91 -8.28
CA VAL A 889 -5.52 -14.11 -8.61
C VAL A 889 -4.35 -13.72 -9.50
N ASN A 890 -3.20 -14.39 -9.38
CA ASN A 890 -2.10 -14.28 -10.33
C ASN A 890 -2.63 -14.59 -11.76
N PRO A 891 -2.59 -13.63 -12.70
CA PRO A 891 -3.21 -13.79 -14.02
C PRO A 891 -2.57 -14.92 -14.84
N TRP A 892 -1.28 -15.18 -14.64
CA TRP A 892 -0.55 -16.26 -15.29
C TRP A 892 -1.06 -17.64 -14.84
N LEU A 893 -1.12 -17.86 -13.51
CA LEU A 893 -1.64 -19.10 -12.93
C LEU A 893 -3.11 -19.31 -13.33
N LEU A 894 -3.93 -18.27 -13.22
CA LEU A 894 -5.35 -18.35 -13.54
C LEU A 894 -5.56 -18.76 -15.00
N LYS A 895 -4.81 -18.16 -15.95
CA LYS A 895 -4.85 -18.56 -17.36
C LYS A 895 -4.43 -20.02 -17.55
N ASP A 896 -3.35 -20.46 -16.92
CA ASP A 896 -2.88 -21.85 -17.02
C ASP A 896 -3.88 -22.87 -16.44
N LEU A 897 -4.56 -22.54 -15.34
CA LEU A 897 -5.60 -23.39 -14.75
C LEU A 897 -6.88 -23.42 -15.62
N VAL A 898 -7.25 -22.31 -16.27
CA VAL A 898 -8.35 -22.28 -17.26
C VAL A 898 -7.98 -23.07 -18.52
N ASP A 899 -6.80 -22.81 -19.11
CA ASP A 899 -6.27 -23.49 -20.30
C ASP A 899 -6.27 -25.03 -20.11
N ARG A 900 -5.93 -25.52 -18.90
CA ARG A 900 -5.94 -26.96 -18.55
C ARG A 900 -7.30 -27.50 -18.06
N GLY A 901 -8.32 -26.68 -17.91
CA GLY A 901 -9.65 -27.08 -17.40
C GLY A 901 -9.69 -27.40 -15.90
N LEU A 902 -8.74 -26.89 -15.12
CA LEU A 902 -8.60 -27.10 -13.68
C LEU A 902 -9.30 -26.01 -12.83
N TRP A 903 -9.54 -24.82 -13.40
CA TRP A 903 -10.15 -23.72 -12.65
C TRP A 903 -11.60 -24.00 -12.24
N SER A 904 -11.91 -23.79 -10.95
CA SER A 904 -13.24 -23.95 -10.37
C SER A 904 -13.36 -23.13 -9.08
N ASP A 905 -14.59 -22.90 -8.58
CA ASP A 905 -14.79 -22.29 -7.26
C ASP A 905 -14.18 -23.13 -6.11
N ASN A 906 -14.10 -24.47 -6.28
CA ASN A 906 -13.43 -25.35 -5.31
C ASN A 906 -11.91 -25.13 -5.34
N MET A 907 -11.31 -25.11 -6.54
CA MET A 907 -9.90 -24.79 -6.75
C MET A 907 -9.53 -23.43 -6.15
N LYS A 908 -10.34 -22.39 -6.41
CA LYS A 908 -10.19 -21.05 -5.83
C LYS A 908 -10.21 -21.10 -4.29
N ASN A 909 -11.19 -21.77 -3.68
CA ASN A 909 -11.29 -21.89 -2.23
C ASN A 909 -10.11 -22.66 -1.61
N ARG A 910 -9.61 -23.70 -2.29
CA ARG A 910 -8.40 -24.45 -1.89
C ARG A 910 -7.16 -23.57 -1.88
N ILE A 911 -6.94 -22.78 -2.94
CA ILE A 911 -5.81 -21.84 -3.02
C ILE A 911 -5.91 -20.77 -1.92
N ILE A 912 -7.12 -20.28 -1.59
CA ILE A 912 -7.31 -19.33 -0.47
C ILE A 912 -6.99 -19.98 0.88
N ALA A 913 -7.50 -21.20 1.12
CA ALA A 913 -7.22 -21.97 2.34
C ALA A 913 -5.71 -22.20 2.53
N ASP A 914 -5.02 -22.55 1.44
CA ASP A 914 -3.56 -22.69 1.41
C ASP A 914 -2.79 -21.36 1.32
N SER A 915 -3.48 -20.23 1.53
CA SER A 915 -2.93 -18.87 1.61
C SER A 915 -2.17 -18.42 0.36
N GLY A 916 -2.61 -18.89 -0.81
CA GLY A 916 -2.04 -18.59 -2.12
C GLY A 916 -0.99 -19.59 -2.61
N SER A 917 -0.70 -20.63 -1.83
CA SER A 917 0.05 -21.79 -2.30
C SER A 917 -0.80 -22.68 -3.20
N ILE A 918 -0.14 -23.36 -4.14
CA ILE A 918 -0.72 -24.45 -4.93
C ILE A 918 -0.05 -25.81 -4.68
N GLN A 919 0.97 -25.85 -3.81
CA GLN A 919 1.87 -27.01 -3.66
C GLN A 919 1.15 -28.24 -3.09
N ARG A 920 0.21 -28.02 -2.16
CA ARG A 920 -0.58 -29.08 -1.50
C ARG A 920 -1.80 -29.54 -2.31
N ILE A 921 -2.08 -28.94 -3.47
CA ILE A 921 -3.26 -29.26 -4.27
C ILE A 921 -2.91 -30.45 -5.20
N PRO A 922 -3.51 -31.64 -5.01
CA PRO A 922 -3.09 -32.85 -5.73
C PRO A 922 -3.40 -32.79 -7.23
N ASN A 923 -4.49 -32.12 -7.63
CA ASN A 923 -4.95 -32.06 -9.01
C ASN A 923 -4.10 -31.15 -9.92
N ILE A 924 -3.19 -30.35 -9.35
CA ILE A 924 -2.30 -29.46 -10.11
C ILE A 924 -1.02 -30.22 -10.46
N PRO A 925 -0.67 -30.35 -11.76
CA PRO A 925 0.59 -30.97 -12.19
C PRO A 925 1.85 -30.30 -11.65
N ASP A 926 2.91 -31.09 -11.46
CA ASP A 926 4.13 -30.62 -10.78
C ASP A 926 4.94 -29.57 -11.57
N ASP A 927 4.76 -29.50 -12.90
CA ASP A 927 5.33 -28.44 -13.73
C ASP A 927 4.74 -27.06 -13.39
N LEU A 928 3.43 -26.99 -13.14
CA LEU A 928 2.79 -25.76 -12.64
C LEU A 928 3.18 -25.48 -11.19
N LYS A 929 3.27 -26.51 -10.33
CA LYS A 929 3.71 -26.34 -8.94
C LYS A 929 5.12 -25.73 -8.87
N ALA A 930 6.05 -26.20 -9.70
CA ALA A 930 7.40 -25.65 -9.79
C ALA A 930 7.39 -24.19 -10.29
N LEU A 931 6.60 -23.89 -11.32
CA LEU A 931 6.54 -22.57 -11.93
C LEU A 931 5.92 -21.50 -11.01
N TYR A 932 4.90 -21.85 -10.22
CA TYR A 932 4.12 -20.93 -9.38
C TYR A 932 4.41 -21.06 -7.89
N LYS A 933 5.63 -21.46 -7.51
CA LYS A 933 6.12 -21.32 -6.12
C LYS A 933 6.01 -19.86 -5.66
N THR A 934 5.49 -19.65 -4.47
CA THR A 934 5.48 -18.35 -3.81
C THR A 934 6.84 -18.05 -3.18
N VAL A 935 7.10 -16.78 -2.83
CA VAL A 935 8.34 -16.36 -2.16
C VAL A 935 8.60 -17.10 -0.83
N TRP A 936 7.56 -17.60 -0.18
CA TRP A 936 7.62 -18.39 1.06
C TRP A 936 8.06 -19.85 0.85
N GLU A 937 8.03 -20.31 -0.39
CA GLU A 937 8.35 -21.68 -0.82
C GLU A 937 9.67 -21.74 -1.59
N ILE A 938 10.21 -20.59 -2.00
CA ILE A 938 11.52 -20.44 -2.63
C ILE A 938 12.58 -20.26 -1.55
N SER A 939 13.67 -21.03 -1.66
CA SER A 939 14.82 -20.93 -0.75
C SER A 939 15.44 -19.54 -0.81
N GLN A 940 15.48 -18.84 0.33
CA GLN A 940 16.07 -17.49 0.40
C GLN A 940 17.56 -17.48 0.06
N ARG A 941 18.28 -18.61 0.19
CA ARG A 941 19.67 -18.74 -0.28
C ARG A 941 19.77 -18.58 -1.81
N HIS A 942 18.78 -19.06 -2.58
CA HIS A 942 18.73 -18.83 -4.02
C HIS A 942 18.44 -17.35 -4.36
N ILE A 943 17.55 -16.70 -3.61
CA ILE A 943 17.25 -15.27 -3.76
C ILE A 943 18.50 -14.42 -3.51
N VAL A 944 19.23 -14.70 -2.43
CA VAL A 944 20.50 -14.05 -2.08
C VAL A 944 21.59 -14.32 -3.12
N GLN A 945 21.68 -15.56 -3.63
CA GLN A 945 22.63 -15.90 -4.70
C GLN A 945 22.33 -15.13 -5.99
N MET A 946 21.08 -15.15 -6.47
CA MET A 946 20.68 -14.41 -7.67
C MET A 946 20.89 -12.89 -7.51
N ALA A 947 20.75 -12.37 -6.30
CA ALA A 947 21.07 -10.98 -5.96
C ALA A 947 22.58 -10.69 -6.04
N ALA A 948 23.43 -11.61 -5.60
CA ALA A 948 24.88 -11.49 -5.73
C ALA A 948 25.33 -11.59 -7.20
N ASP A 949 24.78 -12.55 -7.96
CA ASP A 949 25.08 -12.75 -9.38
C ASP A 949 24.81 -11.48 -10.21
N ARG A 950 23.65 -10.82 -10.01
CA ARG A 950 23.36 -9.53 -10.67
C ARG A 950 24.09 -8.35 -10.03
N GLY A 951 24.56 -8.48 -8.79
CA GLY A 951 25.32 -7.45 -8.07
C GLY A 951 26.61 -7.04 -8.79
N ALA A 952 27.22 -7.97 -9.53
CA ALA A 952 28.37 -7.72 -10.41
C ALA A 952 28.08 -6.74 -11.55
N PHE A 953 26.81 -6.50 -11.90
CA PHE A 953 26.36 -5.58 -12.95
C PHE A 953 25.52 -4.42 -12.39
N ILE A 954 25.59 -4.18 -11.07
CA ILE A 954 24.88 -3.10 -10.36
C ILE A 954 25.91 -2.24 -9.63
N ASP A 955 26.20 -1.07 -10.17
CA ASP A 955 27.18 -0.12 -9.62
C ASP A 955 26.71 0.58 -8.34
N GLN A 956 25.40 0.70 -8.13
CA GLN A 956 24.78 1.10 -6.87
C GLN A 956 24.51 -0.13 -5.97
N SER A 957 23.27 -0.39 -5.56
CA SER A 957 22.81 -1.60 -4.84
C SER A 957 21.38 -1.98 -5.26
N GLN A 958 20.70 -2.86 -4.53
CA GLN A 958 19.35 -3.35 -4.82
C GLN A 958 18.51 -3.51 -3.54
N SER A 959 17.21 -3.19 -3.59
CA SER A 959 16.30 -3.24 -2.43
C SER A 959 15.86 -4.66 -2.07
N LEU A 960 16.75 -5.49 -1.52
CA LEU A 960 16.55 -6.92 -1.32
C LEU A 960 15.66 -7.25 -0.09
N ASN A 961 14.35 -7.48 -0.28
CA ASN A 961 13.50 -8.02 0.78
C ASN A 961 13.75 -9.52 1.00
N ILE A 962 13.76 -9.94 2.27
CA ILE A 962 13.93 -11.34 2.67
C ILE A 962 12.64 -11.85 3.31
N HIS A 963 12.19 -13.03 2.91
CA HIS A 963 10.92 -13.62 3.32
C HIS A 963 11.14 -14.92 4.10
N MET A 964 10.77 -14.93 5.38
CA MET A 964 10.89 -16.11 6.24
C MET A 964 9.56 -16.43 6.90
N LYS A 965 8.94 -17.55 6.52
CA LYS A 965 7.67 -18.00 7.11
C LYS A 965 7.76 -18.15 8.63
N GLU A 966 8.79 -18.86 9.09
CA GLU A 966 9.09 -19.11 10.51
C GLU A 966 10.52 -18.61 10.81
N PRO A 967 10.66 -17.33 11.19
CA PRO A 967 11.94 -16.75 11.56
C PRO A 967 12.51 -17.45 12.81
N THR A 968 13.79 -17.80 12.77
CA THR A 968 14.54 -18.23 13.94
C THR A 968 15.90 -17.53 13.90
N MET A 969 16.50 -17.28 15.06
CA MET A 969 17.78 -16.56 15.14
C MET A 969 18.87 -17.23 14.28
N GLY A 970 18.91 -18.57 14.24
CA GLY A 970 19.82 -19.32 13.38
C GLY A 970 19.57 -19.12 11.88
N LYS A 971 18.32 -19.21 11.41
CA LYS A 971 17.97 -18.98 9.99
C LYS A 971 18.27 -17.55 9.54
N ILE A 972 17.94 -16.55 10.35
CA ILE A 972 18.24 -15.13 10.02
C ILE A 972 19.77 -14.90 10.03
N THR A 973 20.49 -15.49 11.00
CA THR A 973 21.96 -15.43 11.06
C THR A 973 22.58 -16.02 9.80
N SER A 974 22.25 -17.26 9.45
CA SER A 974 22.76 -17.94 8.26
C SER A 974 22.50 -17.12 6.98
N MET A 975 21.31 -16.53 6.84
CA MET A 975 20.96 -15.68 5.70
C MET A 975 21.83 -14.42 5.62
N HIS A 976 21.97 -13.66 6.71
CA HIS A 976 22.82 -12.45 6.73
C HIS A 976 24.29 -12.79 6.46
N PHE A 977 24.83 -13.83 7.09
CA PHE A 977 26.21 -14.27 6.86
C PHE A 977 26.43 -14.76 5.43
N THR A 978 25.44 -15.40 4.81
CA THR A 978 25.49 -15.78 3.38
C THR A 978 25.53 -14.54 2.49
N GLY A 979 24.65 -13.56 2.72
CA GLY A 979 24.62 -12.30 1.95
C GLY A 979 25.91 -11.50 2.08
N TRP A 980 26.47 -11.42 3.29
CA TRP A 980 27.76 -10.79 3.58
C TRP A 980 28.93 -11.51 2.87
N LYS A 981 29.04 -12.84 3.00
CA LYS A 981 30.13 -13.63 2.38
C LYS A 981 30.07 -13.65 0.86
N LEU A 982 28.87 -13.55 0.27
CA LEU A 982 28.69 -13.32 -1.18
C LEU A 982 28.95 -11.86 -1.60
N GLY A 983 29.30 -10.98 -0.67
CA GLY A 983 29.69 -9.59 -0.93
C GLY A 983 28.53 -8.67 -1.29
N LEU A 984 27.29 -8.96 -0.91
CA LEU A 984 26.18 -8.02 -1.13
C LEU A 984 26.51 -6.65 -0.51
N LYS A 985 26.04 -5.58 -1.15
CA LYS A 985 26.09 -4.21 -0.58
C LYS A 985 24.92 -3.97 0.36
N THR A 986 23.73 -4.45 -0.03
CA THR A 986 22.53 -4.52 0.80
C THR A 986 22.22 -5.99 1.05
N GLY A 987 22.41 -6.45 2.28
CA GLY A 987 22.06 -7.82 2.69
C GLY A 987 20.55 -8.00 2.90
N MET A 988 19.88 -6.95 3.41
CA MET A 988 18.45 -6.98 3.64
C MET A 988 17.85 -5.57 3.66
N TYR A 989 16.78 -5.38 2.89
CA TYR A 989 15.83 -4.28 3.04
C TYR A 989 14.86 -4.64 4.19
N TYR A 990 13.62 -5.09 3.94
CA TYR A 990 12.76 -5.61 5.00
C TYR A 990 12.94 -7.12 5.23
N LEU A 991 12.87 -7.52 6.50
CA LEU A 991 12.46 -8.89 6.85
C LEU A 991 10.93 -8.97 6.80
N ARG A 992 10.40 -9.91 6.00
CA ARG A 992 8.97 -10.24 5.93
C ARG A 992 8.74 -11.59 6.58
N THR A 993 7.81 -11.64 7.52
CA THR A 993 7.48 -12.84 8.30
C THR A 993 6.00 -13.20 8.17
N MET A 994 5.65 -14.47 8.38
CA MET A 994 4.26 -14.89 8.55
C MET A 994 3.97 -15.09 10.04
N ALA A 995 2.73 -14.83 10.46
CA ALA A 995 2.30 -15.14 11.82
C ALA A 995 2.29 -16.66 12.04
N ALA A 996 2.80 -17.12 13.19
CA ALA A 996 2.91 -18.54 13.52
C ALA A 996 1.56 -19.30 13.52
N SER A 997 0.46 -18.59 13.77
CA SER A 997 -0.90 -19.08 13.59
C SER A 997 -1.63 -18.24 12.53
N ALA A 998 -2.05 -18.87 11.43
CA ALA A 998 -3.02 -18.26 10.54
C ALA A 998 -4.36 -18.11 11.28
N PRO A 999 -4.98 -16.92 11.34
CA PRO A 999 -6.32 -16.78 11.88
C PRO A 999 -7.31 -17.60 11.03
N ILE A 1000 -8.34 -18.17 11.66
CA ILE A 1000 -9.37 -18.96 10.98
C ILE A 1000 -9.95 -18.11 9.84
N GLN A 1001 -9.81 -18.60 8.60
CA GLN A 1001 -10.25 -17.86 7.43
C GLN A 1001 -11.78 -17.94 7.28
N PHE A 1002 -12.48 -16.99 7.89
CA PHE A 1002 -13.96 -16.87 7.84
C PHE A 1002 -14.55 -16.74 6.43
N THR A 1003 -13.72 -16.47 5.42
CA THR A 1003 -14.10 -16.32 4.02
C THR A 1003 -14.13 -17.64 3.24
N VAL A 1004 -13.65 -18.75 3.82
CA VAL A 1004 -13.59 -20.05 3.13
C VAL A 1004 -14.70 -20.97 3.59
N ASP A 1005 -15.46 -21.47 2.61
CA ASP A 1005 -16.49 -22.48 2.79
C ASP A 1005 -15.85 -23.85 3.14
N GLN A 1006 -15.87 -24.17 4.44
CA GLN A 1006 -15.30 -25.39 5.00
C GLN A 1006 -16.00 -26.68 4.54
N GLU A 1007 -17.25 -26.60 4.06
CA GLU A 1007 -17.96 -27.77 3.52
C GLU A 1007 -17.49 -28.07 2.10
N LYS A 1008 -17.28 -27.04 1.27
CA LYS A 1008 -16.72 -27.21 -0.08
C LYS A 1008 -15.31 -27.79 -0.08
N LEU A 1009 -14.46 -27.47 0.91
CA LEU A 1009 -13.12 -28.06 1.03
C LEU A 1009 -13.15 -29.59 1.23
N LYS A 1010 -14.22 -30.13 1.85
CA LYS A 1010 -14.39 -31.59 2.06
C LYS A 1010 -14.78 -32.32 0.77
N VAL A 1011 -15.29 -31.61 -0.23
CA VAL A 1011 -15.61 -32.18 -1.54
C VAL A 1011 -14.31 -32.39 -2.30
N VAL A 1012 -14.01 -33.66 -2.60
CA VAL A 1012 -12.87 -34.06 -3.45
C VAL A 1012 -13.04 -33.38 -4.81
N ASP A 1013 -12.04 -32.61 -5.23
CA ASP A 1013 -12.04 -32.01 -6.56
C ASP A 1013 -11.75 -33.11 -7.58
N THR A 1014 -12.65 -33.31 -8.54
CA THR A 1014 -12.55 -34.34 -9.58
C THR A 1014 -12.01 -33.80 -10.91
N ASN A 1015 -11.65 -32.52 -10.99
CA ASN A 1015 -11.08 -31.93 -12.19
C ASN A 1015 -9.69 -32.51 -12.48
N VAL A 1016 -9.56 -33.24 -13.58
CA VAL A 1016 -8.30 -33.79 -14.10
C VAL A 1016 -7.75 -32.87 -15.19
N ALA A 1017 -6.44 -32.58 -15.15
CA ALA A 1017 -5.79 -31.71 -16.12
C ALA A 1017 -5.91 -32.27 -17.55
N LYS A 1018 -6.40 -31.46 -18.49
CA LYS A 1018 -6.41 -31.83 -19.91
C LYS A 1018 -4.98 -31.88 -20.45
N ALA A 1019 -4.64 -32.97 -21.14
CA ALA A 1019 -3.36 -33.07 -21.85
C ALA A 1019 -3.33 -32.06 -23.02
N MET A 1020 -2.38 -31.12 -23.00
CA MET A 1020 -2.18 -30.22 -24.14
C MET A 1020 -1.49 -30.98 -25.28
N GLY A 1021 -2.19 -31.18 -26.39
CA GLY A 1021 -1.54 -31.36 -27.69
C GLY A 1021 -0.75 -30.11 -28.06
N SER A 1022 0.22 -30.24 -28.98
CA SER A 1022 1.10 -29.13 -29.42
C SER A 1022 0.38 -28.06 -30.24
N LYS A 1023 -0.53 -27.32 -29.59
CA LYS A 1023 -1.06 -26.05 -30.07
C LYS A 1023 -0.13 -24.94 -29.57
N LYS A 1024 0.56 -24.26 -30.49
CA LYS A 1024 1.20 -22.97 -30.19
C LYS A 1024 0.17 -22.05 -29.53
N ARG A 1025 0.56 -21.41 -28.43
CA ARG A 1025 -0.36 -20.65 -27.59
C ARG A 1025 -0.97 -19.49 -28.39
N GLY A 1026 -2.30 -19.47 -28.51
CA GLY A 1026 -3.02 -18.34 -29.11
C GLY A 1026 -2.94 -17.11 -28.21
N VAL A 1027 -2.60 -15.96 -28.80
CA VAL A 1027 -2.49 -14.69 -28.05
C VAL A 1027 -3.88 -14.09 -27.86
N SER A 1028 -4.54 -14.42 -26.74
CA SER A 1028 -5.75 -13.74 -26.25
C SER A 1028 -5.41 -12.47 -25.44
N GLY A 1029 -6.37 -11.54 -25.36
CA GLY A 1029 -6.14 -10.10 -25.16
C GLY A 1029 -5.42 -9.63 -23.88
N ALA A 1030 -5.23 -10.48 -22.87
CA ALA A 1030 -4.46 -10.14 -21.66
C ALA A 1030 -2.99 -9.77 -21.93
N TYR A 1031 -2.39 -10.41 -22.94
CA TYR A 1031 -0.94 -10.31 -23.22
C TYR A 1031 -0.62 -9.61 -24.54
N GLN A 1032 -1.62 -9.06 -25.25
CA GLN A 1032 -1.37 -8.16 -26.39
C GLN A 1032 -0.65 -6.86 -26.00
N ALA A 1033 -0.62 -6.51 -24.70
CA ALA A 1033 0.20 -5.40 -24.19
C ALA A 1033 1.71 -5.70 -24.14
N VAL A 1034 2.14 -6.91 -24.52
CA VAL A 1034 3.54 -7.39 -24.43
C VAL A 1034 4.14 -7.66 -25.81
N ALA A 1035 3.32 -7.83 -26.86
CA ALA A 1035 3.79 -8.09 -28.22
C ALA A 1035 3.71 -6.83 -29.09
N SER A 1036 4.83 -6.43 -29.70
CA SER A 1036 4.85 -5.38 -30.72
C SER A 1036 3.90 -5.71 -31.88
N PRO A 1037 3.08 -4.75 -32.37
CA PRO A 1037 2.35 -4.94 -33.60
C PRO A 1037 3.35 -4.98 -34.76
N GLN A 1038 3.59 -6.15 -35.35
CA GLN A 1038 4.26 -6.23 -36.65
C GLN A 1038 3.50 -5.36 -37.65
N PRO A 1039 4.17 -4.54 -38.47
CA PRO A 1039 3.50 -3.76 -39.48
C PRO A 1039 2.89 -4.71 -40.53
N ARG A 1040 1.56 -4.86 -40.50
CA ARG A 1040 0.84 -5.27 -41.71
C ARG A 1040 1.18 -4.24 -42.77
N ALA A 1041 1.84 -4.68 -43.84
CA ALA A 1041 2.19 -3.82 -44.96
C ALA A 1041 0.93 -3.12 -45.48
N ALA A 1042 0.79 -1.83 -45.19
CA ALA A 1042 -0.17 -0.98 -45.85
C ALA A 1042 0.28 -0.87 -47.33
N PRO A 1043 -0.63 -1.03 -48.30
CA PRO A 1043 -0.25 -0.96 -49.70
C PRO A 1043 0.29 0.43 -50.02
N VAL A 1044 1.55 0.49 -50.49
CA VAL A 1044 2.16 1.71 -51.01
C VAL A 1044 1.33 2.16 -52.23
N PRO A 1045 0.82 3.40 -52.26
CA PRO A 1045 0.10 3.90 -53.43
C PRO A 1045 1.10 4.12 -54.57
N GLN A 1046 1.13 3.21 -55.54
CA GLN A 1046 1.84 3.45 -56.80
C GLN A 1046 1.07 4.46 -57.69
N PRO A 1047 1.78 5.32 -58.45
CA PRO A 1047 1.17 6.36 -59.25
C PRO A 1047 0.41 5.81 -60.45
N MET A 1048 -0.65 6.53 -60.86
CA MET A 1048 -1.46 6.17 -62.04
C MET A 1048 -0.67 6.31 -63.35
N TYR A 1049 -0.27 5.19 -63.94
CA TYR A 1049 -0.41 4.97 -65.39
C TYR A 1049 -0.55 3.47 -65.68
N GLU A 1050 -0.98 3.16 -66.92
CA GLU A 1050 -1.33 1.83 -67.46
C GLU A 1050 -2.64 1.19 -66.97
N ALA A 1051 -3.44 0.75 -67.96
CA ALA A 1051 -4.80 0.25 -67.81
C ALA A 1051 -5.02 -0.96 -68.72
N LYS A 1052 -6.17 -1.65 -68.53
CA LYS A 1052 -6.75 -2.75 -69.36
C LYS A 1052 -5.98 -4.09 -69.31
N MET A 1053 -6.59 -5.25 -69.06
CA MET A 1053 -7.83 -5.81 -69.64
C MET A 1053 -8.52 -6.85 -68.73
N ILE A 1054 -9.68 -7.35 -69.16
CA ILE A 1054 -10.63 -8.26 -68.47
C ILE A 1054 -10.54 -9.69 -69.04
N GLY A 1055 -10.76 -10.74 -68.24
CA GLY A 1055 -10.95 -12.13 -68.75
C GLY A 1055 -11.33 -13.18 -67.68
N ASN A 1056 -12.39 -13.95 -67.92
CA ASN A 1056 -12.96 -14.96 -67.00
C ASN A 1056 -12.41 -16.39 -67.26
N GLY A 1057 -12.59 -17.30 -66.28
CA GLY A 1057 -13.12 -18.64 -66.60
C GLY A 1057 -12.25 -19.90 -66.35
N VAL A 1058 -12.58 -20.61 -65.28
CA VAL A 1058 -12.32 -22.04 -64.94
C VAL A 1058 -13.01 -23.02 -65.95
N PRO A 1059 -12.89 -24.40 -65.97
CA PRO A 1059 -12.22 -25.34 -65.02
C PRO A 1059 -11.61 -26.69 -65.54
N LYS A 1060 -11.16 -27.52 -64.57
CA LYS A 1060 -11.24 -29.02 -64.44
C LYS A 1060 -10.17 -29.94 -65.09
N GLY A 1061 -9.75 -30.96 -64.30
CA GLY A 1061 -9.43 -32.32 -64.79
C GLY A 1061 -8.17 -32.98 -64.22
N GLU A 1062 -8.31 -34.04 -63.41
CA GLU A 1062 -7.21 -34.93 -62.98
C GLU A 1062 -7.04 -36.11 -63.95
N LEU A 1063 -5.81 -36.66 -64.08
CA LEU A 1063 -5.49 -38.12 -63.93
C LEU A 1063 -3.99 -38.40 -64.17
N THR A 1064 -3.50 -39.50 -63.58
CA THR A 1064 -2.10 -39.97 -63.42
C THR A 1064 -1.75 -41.12 -64.42
N PRO A 1065 -0.66 -41.91 -64.31
CA PRO A 1065 0.74 -41.73 -63.82
C PRO A 1065 1.83 -42.22 -64.85
N ALA A 1066 3.15 -42.20 -64.51
CA ALA A 1066 4.10 -43.36 -64.57
C ALA A 1066 5.63 -43.00 -64.58
N THR A 1067 6.45 -43.76 -63.82
CA THR A 1067 7.85 -44.26 -64.08
C THR A 1067 8.97 -43.33 -64.61
N THR A 1068 10.27 -43.33 -64.21
CA THR A 1068 11.14 -44.05 -63.21
C THR A 1068 12.49 -43.25 -63.12
N PRO A 1069 13.31 -43.30 -62.03
CA PRO A 1069 14.39 -42.32 -61.77
C PRO A 1069 15.86 -42.83 -61.90
N PRO A 1070 16.86 -41.93 -61.84
CA PRO A 1070 18.24 -42.21 -61.38
C PRO A 1070 18.71 -41.17 -60.29
N PRO A 1071 19.95 -41.20 -59.73
CA PRO A 1071 20.26 -41.89 -58.46
C PRO A 1071 20.75 -40.98 -57.29
N GLU A 1072 20.82 -41.55 -56.07
CA GLU A 1072 21.27 -40.89 -54.82
C GLU A 1072 22.78 -40.59 -54.75
N PRO A 1073 23.17 -39.63 -53.88
CA PRO A 1073 24.24 -39.89 -52.92
C PRO A 1073 23.84 -39.66 -51.44
N GLU A 1074 24.20 -40.65 -50.62
CA GLU A 1074 24.41 -40.65 -49.16
C GLU A 1074 23.43 -39.96 -48.19
N ARG A 1075 22.63 -40.80 -47.50
CA ARG A 1075 22.02 -40.48 -46.21
C ARG A 1075 23.07 -40.26 -45.12
N ARG A 1076 23.17 -39.04 -44.58
CA ARG A 1076 23.48 -38.88 -43.14
C ARG A 1076 22.19 -38.93 -42.33
N GLN A 1077 22.13 -39.85 -41.38
CA GLN A 1077 20.99 -40.02 -40.48
C GLN A 1077 20.70 -38.71 -39.74
N LYS A 1078 19.43 -38.26 -39.75
CA LYS A 1078 18.95 -37.30 -38.76
C LYS A 1078 19.05 -37.98 -37.39
N LYS A 1079 20.09 -37.65 -36.62
CA LYS A 1079 20.11 -37.96 -35.18
C LYS A 1079 18.86 -37.34 -34.57
N VAL A 1080 18.10 -38.16 -33.84
CA VAL A 1080 17.22 -37.66 -32.80
C VAL A 1080 18.09 -36.80 -31.89
N LEU A 1081 17.72 -35.54 -31.70
CA LEU A 1081 18.28 -34.71 -30.64
C LEU A 1081 17.71 -35.22 -29.32
N GLU A 1082 18.34 -36.27 -28.80
CA GLU A 1082 18.24 -36.62 -27.39
C GLU A 1082 18.59 -35.36 -26.58
N ARG A 1083 17.84 -35.11 -25.50
CA ARG A 1083 18.19 -34.07 -24.53
C ARG A 1083 19.60 -34.37 -24.03
N SER A 1084 20.59 -33.56 -24.40
CA SER A 1084 21.95 -33.73 -23.91
C SER A 1084 21.98 -33.46 -22.42
N SER A 1085 22.05 -34.52 -21.62
CA SER A 1085 22.32 -34.47 -20.19
C SER A 1085 23.80 -34.15 -19.92
N SER A 1086 24.32 -33.11 -20.57
CA SER A 1086 25.62 -32.51 -20.28
C SER A 1086 25.42 -31.46 -19.18
N ALA A 1087 25.07 -31.93 -17.98
CA ALA A 1087 25.29 -31.14 -16.79
C ALA A 1087 26.79 -30.87 -16.70
N VAL A 1088 27.19 -29.59 -16.70
CA VAL A 1088 28.52 -29.22 -16.23
C VAL A 1088 28.51 -29.45 -14.73
N VAL A 1089 28.92 -30.65 -14.33
CA VAL A 1089 29.14 -31.00 -12.92
C VAL A 1089 30.40 -30.27 -12.49
N ASN A 1090 30.21 -29.07 -11.93
CA ASN A 1090 31.25 -28.47 -11.10
C ASN A 1090 31.55 -29.44 -9.94
N PRO A 1091 32.82 -29.58 -9.52
CA PRO A 1091 33.15 -30.39 -8.35
C PRO A 1091 32.38 -29.85 -7.13
N PRO A 1092 31.85 -30.73 -6.26
CA PRO A 1092 31.17 -30.29 -5.04
C PRO A 1092 32.11 -29.44 -4.20
N PHE A 1093 31.62 -28.31 -3.71
CA PHE A 1093 32.40 -27.44 -2.84
C PHE A 1093 32.45 -28.06 -1.44
N PRO A 1094 33.47 -27.79 -0.59
CA PRO A 1094 33.57 -28.40 0.75
C PRO A 1094 32.41 -28.10 1.73
N ALA A 1095 31.44 -27.28 1.34
CA ALA A 1095 30.20 -26.98 2.07
C ALA A 1095 28.94 -27.68 1.49
N ASP A 1096 29.11 -28.57 0.51
CA ASP A 1096 28.07 -29.48 -0.01
C ASP A 1096 28.11 -30.87 0.69
N ILE A 1097 28.96 -31.00 1.71
CA ILE A 1097 28.91 -32.09 2.69
C ILE A 1097 27.81 -31.72 3.68
N ASP A 1098 26.94 -32.68 4.06
CA ASP A 1098 26.02 -32.48 5.18
C ASP A 1098 26.83 -32.09 6.43
N GLU A 1099 26.71 -30.82 6.86
CA GLU A 1099 27.25 -30.39 8.15
C GLU A 1099 26.52 -31.19 9.23
N GLY A 1100 27.27 -32.06 9.91
CA GLY A 1100 26.76 -32.86 11.02
C GLY A 1100 26.18 -31.98 12.13
N GLU A 1101 25.40 -32.60 13.01
CA GLU A 1101 24.62 -31.91 14.05
C GLU A 1101 25.40 -30.76 14.70
N SER A 1102 24.80 -29.56 14.66
CA SER A 1102 25.41 -28.35 15.21
C SER A 1102 25.85 -28.58 16.66
N PRO A 1103 27.00 -28.04 17.09
CA PRO A 1103 27.57 -28.34 18.40
C PRO A 1103 26.54 -28.12 19.51
N GLU A 1104 26.35 -29.17 20.29
CA GLU A 1104 25.29 -29.28 21.30
C GLU A 1104 25.34 -28.10 22.28
N VAL A 1105 24.16 -27.53 22.56
CA VAL A 1105 24.05 -26.39 23.46
C VAL A 1105 24.55 -26.80 24.84
N LEU A 1106 25.65 -26.20 25.30
CA LEU A 1106 26.17 -26.38 26.66
C LEU A 1106 25.17 -25.84 27.68
N ALA A 1107 24.21 -26.68 28.07
CA ALA A 1107 23.39 -26.47 29.25
C ALA A 1107 24.30 -26.56 30.49
N MET A 1108 24.27 -25.53 31.32
CA MET A 1108 24.88 -25.61 32.64
C MET A 1108 24.04 -26.55 33.52
N ASP A 1109 24.70 -27.64 33.94
CA ASP A 1109 24.38 -28.57 35.02
C ASP A 1109 23.10 -29.42 34.94
N GLY A 1110 23.29 -30.74 35.08
CA GLY A 1110 22.19 -31.70 35.12
C GLY A 1110 22.55 -33.19 34.92
N LYS A 1111 23.79 -33.64 35.20
CA LYS A 1111 24.09 -35.09 35.11
C LYS A 1111 23.38 -35.86 36.24
N SER A 1112 22.41 -36.67 35.87
CA SER A 1112 21.81 -37.68 36.75
C SER A 1112 22.82 -38.80 37.04
N LEU A 1113 23.20 -38.94 38.30
CA LEU A 1113 23.79 -40.17 38.84
C LEU A 1113 22.66 -41.05 39.41
N ALA A 1114 22.79 -42.36 39.20
CA ALA A 1114 21.71 -43.31 39.40
C ALA A 1114 21.28 -43.46 40.87
N THR A 1115 19.98 -43.68 41.09
CA THR A 1115 19.39 -44.03 42.39
C THR A 1115 19.65 -45.50 42.75
N PRO A 1116 20.05 -45.78 43.99
CA PRO A 1116 19.59 -46.97 44.71
C PRO A 1116 18.54 -46.58 45.76
N ALA A 1117 17.58 -47.47 46.02
CA ALA A 1117 16.46 -47.22 46.94
C ALA A 1117 16.75 -47.70 48.37
N GLY A 1118 16.07 -47.08 49.35
CA GLY A 1118 15.77 -47.71 50.65
C GLY A 1118 15.98 -46.84 51.90
N GLY A 1119 14.96 -46.78 52.76
CA GLY A 1119 15.15 -46.67 54.22
C GLY A 1119 15.12 -45.29 54.88
N ASP A 1120 13.92 -44.90 55.32
CA ASP A 1120 13.58 -44.43 56.68
C ASP A 1120 14.24 -43.16 57.33
N LEU A 1121 13.36 -42.18 57.58
CA LEU A 1121 13.39 -41.21 58.69
C LEU A 1121 12.91 -41.90 60.02
N PRO A 1122 12.91 -41.29 61.23
CA PRO A 1122 13.32 -39.93 61.64
C PRO A 1122 14.13 -39.78 62.97
N ALA A 1123 14.63 -38.54 63.22
CA ALA A 1123 14.76 -37.86 64.53
C ALA A 1123 15.74 -38.44 65.61
N PRO A 1124 16.08 -37.70 66.70
CA PRO A 1124 15.77 -36.31 67.10
C PRO A 1124 17.02 -35.38 66.93
N ALA A 1125 17.32 -34.27 67.64
CA ALA A 1125 16.78 -33.61 68.84
C ALA A 1125 17.10 -32.08 68.91
N LEU A 1126 16.75 -31.45 70.04
CA LEU A 1126 17.10 -30.10 70.52
C LEU A 1126 17.93 -30.22 71.82
N ALA A 1127 18.63 -29.14 72.22
CA ALA A 1127 18.44 -28.42 73.51
C ALA A 1127 19.72 -27.70 74.04
N GLY A 1128 19.54 -26.57 74.74
CA GLY A 1128 20.56 -25.97 75.62
C GLY A 1128 20.35 -24.47 75.96
N HIS A 1129 19.79 -24.19 77.16
CA HIS A 1129 19.66 -22.91 77.90
C HIS A 1129 18.64 -21.86 77.37
N GLU A 1130 17.71 -21.25 78.15
CA GLU A 1130 17.61 -20.79 79.58
C GLU A 1130 18.48 -19.55 79.90
N ASP A 1131 18.12 -18.53 80.72
CA ASP A 1131 16.83 -17.97 81.18
C ASP A 1131 17.07 -16.55 81.79
N GLU A 1132 15.99 -15.76 81.93
CA GLU A 1132 15.66 -14.54 82.75
C GLU A 1132 16.69 -13.50 83.31
N ASP A 1133 16.24 -12.22 83.23
CA ASP A 1133 16.37 -11.04 84.15
C ASP A 1133 17.69 -10.27 84.49
N VAL A 1134 17.61 -8.92 84.38
CA VAL A 1134 17.96 -7.87 85.40
C VAL A 1134 17.43 -6.47 84.96
N GLU A 1135 17.04 -5.62 85.94
CA GLU A 1135 16.21 -4.40 85.78
C GLU A 1135 16.89 -3.01 85.56
N LYS A 1136 16.04 -2.00 85.24
CA LYS A 1136 16.12 -0.53 85.55
C LYS A 1136 17.13 0.32 84.73
N LYS A 1137 16.87 1.59 84.37
CA LYS A 1137 16.02 2.66 84.95
C LYS A 1137 15.76 3.81 83.92
N MET A 1138 14.62 4.51 84.03
CA MET A 1138 14.34 5.99 83.91
C MET A 1138 15.22 6.91 83.01
N VAL A 1139 14.79 8.03 82.38
CA VAL A 1139 13.55 8.86 82.28
C VAL A 1139 13.86 9.97 81.25
N GLN A 1140 12.91 10.46 80.42
CA GLN A 1140 12.48 11.88 80.35
C GLN A 1140 11.32 12.10 79.35
N LYS A 1141 10.69 13.27 79.44
CA LYS A 1141 9.38 13.64 78.90
C LYS A 1141 9.49 14.98 78.15
N GLU A 1142 8.63 15.17 77.14
CA GLU A 1142 8.05 16.45 76.66
C GLU A 1142 8.93 17.71 76.50
N ASP A 1143 8.92 18.29 75.29
CA ASP A 1143 8.34 19.62 75.09
C ASP A 1143 8.00 19.90 73.60
N ASP A 1144 7.03 20.79 73.38
CA ASP A 1144 6.35 21.06 72.11
C ASP A 1144 6.83 22.34 71.37
N GLU A 1145 6.49 22.39 70.07
CA GLU A 1145 6.32 23.55 69.16
C GLU A 1145 6.99 24.93 69.45
N LYS A 1146 7.72 25.49 68.46
CA LYS A 1146 7.22 26.54 67.51
C LYS A 1146 8.26 27.14 66.55
N ALA A 1147 7.73 27.70 65.45
CA ALA A 1147 8.34 28.54 64.41
C ALA A 1147 9.33 27.83 63.44
N SER A 1148 9.06 27.71 62.13
CA SER A 1148 8.44 28.72 61.24
C SER A 1148 7.54 28.13 60.14
N GLU A 1149 6.40 28.79 59.89
CA GLU A 1149 5.67 28.67 58.62
C GLU A 1149 6.48 29.30 57.46
N GLY A 1150 6.25 28.83 56.23
CA GLY A 1150 6.53 29.63 55.03
C GLY A 1150 7.41 29.00 53.93
N ARG A 1151 6.83 28.10 53.12
CA ARG A 1151 6.64 28.36 51.67
C ARG A 1151 5.76 27.31 50.99
N GLU A 1152 4.97 27.78 50.04
CA GLU A 1152 3.82 27.10 49.45
C GLU A 1152 4.17 26.16 48.28
N GLY A 1153 3.43 25.04 48.21
CA GLY A 1153 2.64 24.64 47.03
C GLY A 1153 3.29 24.51 45.67
N ASP A 1154 3.61 23.28 45.25
CA ASP A 1154 3.62 22.90 43.84
C ASP A 1154 2.22 22.42 43.41
N ILE A 1155 1.45 23.37 42.87
CA ILE A 1155 0.05 23.21 42.43
C ILE A 1155 -0.12 22.40 41.12
N TYR A 1156 0.96 21.88 40.51
CA TYR A 1156 0.90 21.19 39.22
C TYR A 1156 0.93 19.65 39.28
N ALA A 1157 1.19 19.04 40.44
CA ALA A 1157 1.33 17.58 40.55
C ALA A 1157 -0.02 16.82 40.63
N ASP A 1158 -1.03 17.37 41.29
CA ASP A 1158 -2.27 16.64 41.66
C ASP A 1158 -3.45 16.79 40.69
N ALA A 1159 -3.25 17.41 39.52
CA ALA A 1159 -4.34 17.76 38.59
C ALA A 1159 -4.11 17.32 37.13
N VAL A 1160 -3.98 16.00 36.88
CA VAL A 1160 -4.05 15.42 35.52
C VAL A 1160 -5.32 14.58 35.34
N LEU A 1161 -6.45 15.27 35.17
CA LEU A 1161 -7.72 14.68 34.78
C LEU A 1161 -7.83 14.63 33.25
N ALA A 1162 -8.16 13.46 32.69
CA ALA A 1162 -8.23 13.24 31.25
C ALA A 1162 -9.36 14.06 30.61
N CYS A 1163 -9.01 14.93 29.66
CA CYS A 1163 -9.98 15.75 28.93
C CYS A 1163 -10.81 14.88 27.95
N SER A 1164 -12.07 14.63 28.29
CA SER A 1164 -13.05 14.02 27.37
C SER A 1164 -13.84 15.11 26.65
N ILE A 1165 -13.90 15.01 25.31
CA ILE A 1165 -14.67 15.90 24.44
C ILE A 1165 -16.17 15.90 24.80
N GLU A 1166 -16.66 14.85 25.46
CA GLU A 1166 -18.08 14.65 25.76
C GLU A 1166 -18.57 15.33 27.04
N ASN A 1167 -17.69 15.85 27.91
CA ASN A 1167 -18.12 16.58 29.12
C ASN A 1167 -17.23 17.79 29.51
N PRO A 1168 -17.28 18.90 28.75
CA PRO A 1168 -16.46 20.08 28.99
C PRO A 1168 -16.70 20.74 30.37
N GLU A 1169 -17.93 20.65 30.90
CA GLU A 1169 -18.34 21.32 32.14
C GLU A 1169 -17.83 20.61 33.42
N SER A 1170 -17.10 19.50 33.27
CA SER A 1170 -16.38 18.83 34.37
C SER A 1170 -14.90 19.21 34.47
N CYS A 1171 -14.38 20.04 33.56
CA CYS A 1171 -13.00 20.49 33.56
C CYS A 1171 -12.88 21.89 34.18
N VAL A 1172 -12.28 21.98 35.38
CA VAL A 1172 -12.06 23.24 36.10
C VAL A 1172 -11.23 24.25 35.29
N MET A 1173 -10.36 23.77 34.40
CA MET A 1173 -9.55 24.60 33.48
C MET A 1173 -10.32 25.15 32.27
N CYS A 1174 -11.56 24.72 32.03
CA CYS A 1174 -12.37 25.14 30.87
C CYS A 1174 -13.69 25.83 31.27
N SER A 1175 -13.97 25.96 32.57
CA SER A 1175 -15.17 26.61 33.11
C SER A 1175 -14.89 27.94 33.82
N GLY A 1176 -13.76 28.58 33.52
CA GLY A 1176 -13.36 29.91 33.98
C GLY A 1176 -13.24 30.88 32.81
#